data_AF-A0A2T2RM60-F1
#
_entry.id   AF-A0A2T2RM60-F1
#
_cell.length_a   1.000
_cell.length_b   1.000
_cell.length_c   1.000
_cell.angle_alpha   90.00
_cell.angle_beta   90.00
_cell.angle_gamma   90.00
#
_symmetry.space_group_name_H-M   'P 1'
#
loop_
_entity.id
_entity.type
_entity.pdbx_description
1 polymer ?
#
loop_
_entity_poly.entity_id
_entity_poly.type
_entity_poly.pdbx_seq_one_letter_code
_entity_poly.pdbx_strand_id
1 'polypeptide(L)'
;MVQHPSLPYPSSAGRESSRLAPSLVLVDGHSLAFRSYYAFAKGQERGLRTSTGIPTSICFGFLHSLLSVMELQQPQLMAVAFDLELPTFRHEADHTYKADRVETPEDFLPDLKNLQQLLTALNLQVITSAGYEADDVLATLAHRGSEAGYQVKIVTGDRDLFQLVDSQKQVTVLYLDRNLIKGASTATTTEFGPEEVEKKLEIQPAQVVDYKALCGDKSDNIPGVKGIGEKSAVKLLREYGSLEGIYQNLDQIKGATQKKLAAGKEDAQHSRYLAQLKFDAPLELGLEACRLQGFDAAKLKPLLEKLEMKKFLRQVDHLQQQFGGKLIEETDSSAEWEEDEQLWFFSPEDTQKEQSRASTQTTPQIIDTPQKLTELVEQLQRYTDTPVAWDTETTALKPRQAKLVGIGCCWGESPRDVAYIPIGHTNGSNFASALETLRPLLESSNYPKVLQNAKFDRLVFWHQGVNLRGVVFDPMLASYVLHPERNHNLGELARRYYLPEIELKSYKDLEIPKGETIAELDIETTAAYCGMDAYVTFRLVPEIQAELAEIPALHKLFQDVEMPLESVLAEMEYWGIRIDTGYLEALSQQLEEKLQGIEQTAFQQAGEKFNLGSPKQLSELLFNQLDLDRRKSRKTKTGYSTDHATLEKLRGDHPVVDAVLEYRTLAKLKSTYVDALPGLVDAETQRIYTDFNQAVTTTGRLSSSNPNLQNIPTRTEFSRQIRKAFVPKDDWLLVTADYSQIELRILAHFSGEPVLVEAYQNKRDVHTVTAKLLFEKEEITAEERRLGKVINFGVIYGMGAQRFAREAGVSAARGKEFIERYRERYPKVFEYLETRKKNAIARGYVETILGRRRYFNFGSESIQRLRGSTPEEIDLDHLKPNREDAESLRAAANAPIQGSSSDIIKIAMVKLHQILQSYQARLLLQVHDELVFEIPQEEWEELQPQISSTMESAVQLQVPLFVEMHVGKNWMETK
;
A
#
# COMPACT_ATOMS: atom_id res chain seq x y z
N MET A 1 14.04 4.02 -88.39
CA MET A 1 14.37 5.36 -87.87
C MET A 1 14.27 5.31 -86.37
N VAL A 2 15.33 5.80 -85.73
CA VAL A 2 15.53 6.00 -84.29
C VAL A 2 14.36 6.74 -83.65
N GLN A 3 13.91 6.34 -82.45
CA GLN A 3 13.95 7.19 -81.24
C GLN A 3 13.37 6.51 -79.99
N HIS A 4 14.32 6.27 -79.07
CA HIS A 4 14.30 6.15 -77.60
C HIS A 4 13.27 5.27 -76.86
N PRO A 5 13.75 4.23 -76.14
CA PRO A 5 12.95 3.42 -75.23
C PRO A 5 12.77 4.09 -73.86
N SER A 6 11.54 4.06 -73.37
CA SER A 6 11.12 4.35 -72.01
C SER A 6 11.78 3.37 -71.03
N LEU A 7 12.69 3.89 -70.19
CA LEU A 7 13.29 3.15 -69.08
C LEU A 7 12.29 3.04 -67.92
N PRO A 8 12.20 1.86 -67.27
CA PRO A 8 11.34 1.61 -66.13
C PRO A 8 11.87 2.26 -64.85
N TYR A 9 10.94 2.65 -63.97
CA TYR A 9 11.22 3.15 -62.62
C TYR A 9 12.19 2.23 -61.84
N PRO A 10 13.27 2.76 -61.26
CA PRO A 10 14.14 1.99 -60.38
C PRO A 10 13.52 1.80 -58.99
N SER A 11 13.72 0.58 -58.50
CA SER A 11 13.47 0.03 -57.16
C SER A 11 13.38 1.03 -56.01
N SER A 12 12.38 0.81 -55.16
CA SER A 12 12.26 1.31 -53.80
C SER A 12 13.61 1.32 -53.08
N ALA A 13 14.12 2.52 -52.82
CA ALA A 13 15.23 2.74 -51.90
C ALA A 13 14.91 2.07 -50.56
N GLY A 14 15.78 1.15 -50.14
CA GLY A 14 15.73 0.57 -48.81
C GLY A 14 15.79 1.69 -47.78
N ARG A 15 14.83 1.70 -46.86
CA ARG A 15 14.99 2.42 -45.60
C ARG A 15 16.11 1.71 -44.84
N GLU A 16 17.29 2.33 -44.80
CA GLU A 16 18.30 2.00 -43.82
C GLU A 16 17.65 2.02 -42.43
N SER A 17 17.66 0.87 -41.77
CA SER A 17 17.37 0.75 -40.34
C SER A 17 18.30 1.69 -39.59
N SER A 18 17.75 2.75 -38.98
CA SER A 18 18.48 3.62 -38.05
C SER A 18 19.07 2.75 -36.92
N ARG A 19 20.38 2.50 -36.95
CA ARG A 19 21.08 1.93 -35.79
C ARG A 19 20.96 2.94 -34.65
N LEU A 20 20.25 2.59 -33.59
CA LEU A 20 20.18 3.39 -32.37
C LEU A 20 21.61 3.60 -31.84
N ALA A 21 21.98 4.85 -31.53
CA ALA A 21 23.28 5.18 -30.98
C ALA A 21 23.44 4.53 -29.58
N PRO A 22 24.65 4.07 -29.20
CA PRO A 22 24.88 3.44 -27.89
C PRO A 22 24.60 4.44 -26.77
N SER A 23 24.14 3.94 -25.62
CA SER A 23 23.70 4.75 -24.49
C SER A 23 24.68 4.71 -23.31
N LEU A 24 24.86 5.88 -22.70
CA LEU A 24 25.69 6.13 -21.53
C LEU A 24 24.80 6.67 -20.41
N VAL A 25 24.72 5.94 -19.29
CA VAL A 25 24.00 6.39 -18.10
C VAL A 25 24.98 6.97 -17.08
N LEU A 26 24.73 8.21 -16.66
CA LEU A 26 25.53 8.90 -15.65
C LEU A 26 24.67 9.11 -14.40
N VAL A 27 25.11 8.60 -13.26
CA VAL A 27 24.35 8.63 -12.02
C VAL A 27 24.94 9.64 -11.04
N ASP A 28 24.11 10.56 -10.57
CA ASP A 28 24.42 11.45 -9.46
C ASP A 28 24.32 10.69 -8.13
N GLY A 29 25.49 10.29 -7.63
CA GLY A 29 25.63 9.43 -6.46
C GLY A 29 25.12 10.07 -5.17
N HIS A 30 25.45 11.34 -4.92
CA HIS A 30 25.03 12.03 -3.70
C HIS A 30 23.54 12.36 -3.71
N SER A 31 23.00 12.86 -4.82
CA SER A 31 21.57 13.17 -4.92
C SER A 31 20.71 11.91 -4.75
N LEU A 32 21.11 10.79 -5.36
CA LEU A 32 20.41 9.52 -5.20
C LEU A 32 20.59 8.93 -3.79
N ALA A 33 21.77 9.05 -3.18
CA ALA A 33 22.00 8.59 -1.80
C ALA A 33 21.14 9.35 -0.77
N PHE A 34 21.09 10.68 -0.84
CA PHE A 34 20.21 11.49 0.03
C PHE A 34 18.74 11.16 -0.15
N ARG A 35 18.29 10.94 -1.39
CA ARG A 35 16.90 10.56 -1.65
C ARG A 35 16.56 9.18 -1.13
N SER A 36 17.48 8.22 -1.30
CA SER A 36 17.35 6.86 -0.76
C SER A 36 17.26 6.90 0.76
N TYR A 37 18.17 7.64 1.41
CA TYR A 37 18.13 7.87 2.85
C TYR A 37 16.76 8.41 3.30
N TYR A 38 16.29 9.54 2.78
CA TYR A 38 15.02 10.14 3.24
C TYR A 38 13.77 9.34 2.85
N ALA A 39 13.83 8.49 1.83
CA ALA A 39 12.71 7.65 1.43
C ALA A 39 12.48 6.49 2.41
N PHE A 40 13.57 5.90 2.92
CA PHE A 40 13.55 4.72 3.79
C PHE A 40 13.80 5.02 5.28
N ALA A 41 14.42 6.17 5.61
CA ALA A 41 14.68 6.57 7.00
C ALA A 41 13.43 7.06 7.76
N LYS A 42 12.32 7.36 7.07
CA LYS A 42 11.09 7.91 7.69
C LYS A 42 9.98 6.87 7.92
N GLY A 43 10.20 5.60 7.56
CA GLY A 43 9.19 4.54 7.63
C GLY A 43 9.18 3.72 8.92
N GLN A 44 10.30 3.66 9.63
CA GLN A 44 10.48 3.01 10.94
C GLN A 44 11.50 3.82 11.75
N GLU A 45 11.39 3.83 13.09
CA GLU A 45 12.03 4.78 14.03
C GLU A 45 13.56 5.02 13.87
N ARG A 46 14.31 4.26 13.07
CA ARG A 46 15.76 4.50 12.72
C ARG A 46 16.20 4.12 11.29
N GLY A 47 15.28 3.98 10.33
CA GLY A 47 15.59 3.50 8.96
C GLY A 47 15.98 2.01 8.88
N LEU A 48 16.27 1.52 7.66
CA LEU A 48 16.69 0.14 7.41
C LEU A 48 18.09 -0.12 8.00
N ARG A 49 18.22 -1.21 8.75
CA ARG A 49 19.46 -1.69 9.37
C ARG A 49 19.54 -3.22 9.36
N THR A 50 20.75 -3.75 9.44
CA THR A 50 21.00 -5.19 9.69
C THR A 50 20.67 -5.56 11.14
N SER A 51 20.57 -6.88 11.43
CA SER A 51 20.44 -7.41 12.79
C SER A 51 21.61 -7.00 13.71
N THR A 52 22.78 -6.71 13.14
CA THR A 52 23.98 -6.22 13.83
C THR A 52 24.04 -4.68 13.96
N GLY A 53 23.02 -3.96 13.46
CA GLY A 53 22.87 -2.52 13.61
C GLY A 53 23.50 -1.67 12.49
N ILE A 54 24.03 -2.26 11.43
CA ILE A 54 24.64 -1.56 10.30
C ILE A 54 23.53 -0.85 9.48
N PRO A 55 23.61 0.46 9.19
CA PRO A 55 22.64 1.15 8.36
C PRO A 55 22.74 0.71 6.89
N THR A 56 21.57 0.48 6.26
CA THR A 56 21.43 -0.05 4.89
C THR A 56 20.36 0.67 4.06
N SER A 57 19.85 1.80 4.54
CA SER A 57 18.78 2.57 3.89
C SER A 57 19.22 3.18 2.56
N ILE A 58 20.46 3.69 2.50
CA ILE A 58 21.07 4.23 1.29
C ILE A 58 21.34 3.10 0.32
N CYS A 59 22.08 2.07 0.73
CA CYS A 59 22.42 0.95 -0.13
C CYS A 59 21.19 0.28 -0.76
N PHE A 60 20.13 0.02 0.02
CA PHE A 60 18.91 -0.61 -0.47
C PHE A 60 18.19 0.26 -1.51
N GLY A 61 17.94 1.54 -1.20
CA GLY A 61 17.24 2.44 -2.11
C GLY A 61 18.04 2.77 -3.37
N PHE A 62 19.36 2.86 -3.24
CA PHE A 62 20.26 3.13 -4.36
C PHE A 62 20.29 1.96 -5.33
N LEU A 63 20.55 0.74 -4.84
CA LEU A 63 20.57 -0.47 -5.69
C LEU A 63 19.23 -0.72 -6.37
N HIS A 64 18.12 -0.48 -5.65
CA HIS A 64 16.79 -0.60 -6.24
C HIS A 64 16.59 0.39 -7.39
N SER A 65 16.96 1.65 -7.20
CA SER A 65 16.83 2.69 -8.23
C SER A 65 17.73 2.39 -9.43
N LEU A 66 18.94 1.88 -9.16
CA LEU A 66 19.89 1.48 -10.18
C LEU A 66 19.33 0.34 -11.05
N LEU A 67 18.78 -0.70 -10.42
CA LEU A 67 18.13 -1.80 -11.13
C LEU A 67 16.99 -1.33 -12.04
N SER A 68 16.10 -0.46 -11.53
CA SER A 68 15.03 0.08 -12.35
C SER A 68 15.54 0.88 -13.55
N VAL A 69 16.64 1.62 -13.40
CA VAL A 69 17.29 2.32 -14.52
C VAL A 69 17.89 1.32 -15.52
N MET A 70 18.53 0.26 -15.03
CA MET A 70 19.09 -0.80 -15.88
C MET A 70 18.00 -1.49 -16.70
N GLU A 71 16.90 -1.89 -16.07
CA GLU A 71 15.75 -2.53 -16.71
C GLU A 71 15.15 -1.63 -17.81
N LEU A 72 14.98 -0.33 -17.54
CA LEU A 72 14.32 0.61 -18.45
C LEU A 72 15.22 1.10 -19.59
N GLN A 73 16.52 1.30 -19.32
CA GLN A 73 17.44 1.96 -20.25
C GLN A 73 18.41 1.01 -20.95
N GLN A 74 18.69 -0.16 -20.37
CA GLN A 74 19.63 -1.17 -20.88
C GLN A 74 20.96 -0.55 -21.40
N PRO A 75 21.69 0.21 -20.55
CA PRO A 75 22.84 0.97 -21.01
C PRO A 75 24.05 0.10 -21.33
N GLN A 76 24.93 0.59 -22.23
CA GLN A 76 26.21 -0.07 -22.50
C GLN A 76 27.30 0.42 -21.56
N LEU A 77 27.23 1.70 -21.16
CA LEU A 77 28.18 2.34 -20.25
C LEU A 77 27.43 2.94 -19.06
N MET A 78 28.04 2.84 -17.88
CA MET A 78 27.53 3.45 -16.66
C MET A 78 28.66 4.00 -15.79
N ALA A 79 28.46 5.20 -15.25
CA ALA A 79 29.35 5.79 -14.25
C ALA A 79 28.56 6.46 -13.14
N VAL A 80 29.13 6.48 -11.92
CA VAL A 80 28.53 7.11 -10.75
C VAL A 80 29.48 8.20 -10.23
N ALA A 81 29.00 9.44 -10.12
CA ALA A 81 29.79 10.56 -9.61
C ALA A 81 29.48 10.84 -8.13
N PHE A 82 30.50 11.12 -7.33
CA PHE A 82 30.36 11.55 -5.94
C PHE A 82 31.18 12.82 -5.66
N ASP A 83 30.69 13.67 -4.76
CA ASP A 83 31.43 14.79 -4.19
C ASP A 83 32.58 14.31 -3.30
N LEU A 84 33.58 15.17 -3.12
CA LEU A 84 34.64 15.02 -2.13
C LEU A 84 34.43 16.03 -1.00
N GLU A 85 34.96 15.73 0.19
CA GLU A 85 34.95 16.66 1.34
C GLU A 85 35.87 17.88 1.14
N LEU A 86 36.64 17.92 0.05
CA LEU A 86 37.55 19.02 -0.27
C LEU A 86 36.78 20.25 -0.78
N PRO A 87 37.20 21.47 -0.42
CA PRO A 87 36.60 22.69 -0.94
C PRO A 87 36.73 22.75 -2.46
N THR A 88 35.68 23.22 -3.11
CA THR A 88 35.62 23.41 -4.57
C THR A 88 35.85 24.87 -4.94
N PHE A 89 36.00 25.14 -6.24
CA PHE A 89 36.12 26.53 -6.74
C PHE A 89 34.95 27.44 -6.29
N ARG A 90 33.77 26.86 -5.98
CA ARG A 90 32.61 27.59 -5.43
C ARG A 90 32.84 28.03 -3.98
N HIS A 91 33.45 27.17 -3.16
CA HIS A 91 33.80 27.48 -1.77
C HIS A 91 34.96 28.47 -1.65
N GLU A 92 35.86 28.48 -2.64
CA GLU A 92 36.92 29.50 -2.76
C GLU A 92 36.37 30.86 -3.20
N ALA A 93 35.36 30.87 -4.08
CA ALA A 93 34.70 32.09 -4.53
C ALA A 93 33.71 32.66 -3.51
N ASP A 94 33.06 31.82 -2.71
CA ASP A 94 32.13 32.22 -1.66
C ASP A 94 32.16 31.27 -0.46
N HIS A 95 32.70 31.74 0.66
CA HIS A 95 32.76 30.96 1.90
C HIS A 95 31.38 30.66 2.53
N THR A 96 30.33 31.35 2.10
CA THR A 96 28.96 31.12 2.57
C THR A 96 28.21 30.10 1.71
N TYR A 97 28.78 29.67 0.58
CA TYR A 97 28.20 28.62 -0.27
C TYR A 97 28.00 27.32 0.51
N LYS A 98 26.78 26.78 0.48
CA LYS A 98 26.34 25.58 1.25
C LYS A 98 26.53 25.65 2.78
N ALA A 99 26.87 26.80 3.37
CA ALA A 99 27.16 26.95 4.80
C ALA A 99 25.94 26.71 5.72
N ASP A 100 24.72 26.94 5.23
CA ASP A 100 23.46 26.75 5.96
C ASP A 100 22.87 25.34 5.81
N ARG A 101 23.61 24.37 5.23
CA ARG A 101 23.12 23.00 5.10
C ARG A 101 23.03 22.31 6.46
N VAL A 102 21.91 21.64 6.70
CA VAL A 102 21.68 20.83 7.91
C VAL A 102 22.75 19.74 7.97
N GLU A 103 23.34 19.55 9.15
CA GLU A 103 24.39 18.56 9.40
C GLU A 103 23.95 17.16 8.95
N THR A 104 24.85 16.47 8.24
CA THR A 104 24.60 15.14 7.70
C THR A 104 24.27 14.16 8.84
N PRO A 105 23.17 13.39 8.76
CA PRO A 105 22.79 12.46 9.83
C PRO A 105 23.92 11.46 10.15
N GLU A 106 24.08 11.10 11.43
CA GLU A 106 25.18 10.21 11.90
C GLU A 106 25.22 8.87 11.14
N ASP A 107 24.07 8.33 10.74
CA ASP A 107 23.95 7.06 10.02
C ASP A 107 24.24 7.13 8.53
N PHE A 108 24.33 8.33 7.95
CA PHE A 108 24.47 8.52 6.51
C PHE A 108 25.87 8.14 6.03
N LEU A 109 26.92 8.58 6.74
CA LEU A 109 28.31 8.34 6.34
C LEU A 109 28.70 6.84 6.38
N PRO A 110 28.33 6.05 7.41
CA PRO A 110 28.59 4.61 7.41
C PRO A 110 27.90 3.86 6.26
N ASP A 111 26.64 4.21 5.96
CA ASP A 111 25.85 3.58 4.89
C ASP A 111 26.39 3.99 3.50
N LEU A 112 26.85 5.24 3.33
CA LEU A 112 27.52 5.70 2.11
C LEU A 112 28.82 4.93 1.84
N LYS A 113 29.61 4.63 2.87
CA LYS A 113 30.82 3.79 2.74
C LYS A 113 30.48 2.36 2.31
N ASN A 114 29.41 1.79 2.85
CA ASN A 114 28.91 0.48 2.42
C ASN A 114 28.46 0.51 0.95
N LEU A 115 27.79 1.60 0.53
CA LEU A 115 27.39 1.78 -0.87
C LEU A 115 28.60 1.82 -1.80
N GLN A 116 29.65 2.56 -1.45
CA GLN A 116 30.87 2.61 -2.28
C GLN A 116 31.51 1.21 -2.44
N GLN A 117 31.59 0.43 -1.35
CA GLN A 117 32.07 -0.95 -1.42
C GLN A 117 31.21 -1.83 -2.35
N LEU A 118 29.89 -1.68 -2.29
CA LEU A 118 28.97 -2.40 -3.18
C LEU A 118 29.12 -1.98 -4.64
N LEU A 119 29.24 -0.69 -4.94
CA LEU A 119 29.44 -0.20 -6.30
C LEU A 119 30.75 -0.72 -6.90
N THR A 120 31.83 -0.74 -6.11
CA THR A 120 33.09 -1.36 -6.54
C THR A 120 32.94 -2.85 -6.77
N ALA A 121 32.22 -3.57 -5.90
CA ALA A 121 31.97 -5.00 -6.06
C ALA A 121 31.09 -5.32 -7.28
N LEU A 122 30.19 -4.41 -7.67
CA LEU A 122 29.41 -4.45 -8.91
C LEU A 122 30.21 -4.04 -10.16
N ASN A 123 31.52 -3.78 -10.01
CA ASN A 123 32.40 -3.34 -11.10
C ASN A 123 31.93 -2.02 -11.76
N LEU A 124 31.32 -1.13 -10.97
CA LEU A 124 30.88 0.18 -11.43
C LEU A 124 31.94 1.26 -11.16
N GLN A 125 32.17 2.12 -12.13
CA GLN A 125 33.13 3.21 -12.00
C GLN A 125 32.56 4.33 -11.12
N VAL A 126 33.17 4.49 -9.95
CA VAL A 126 32.94 5.61 -9.04
C VAL A 126 33.95 6.71 -9.35
N ILE A 127 33.48 7.88 -9.78
CA ILE A 127 34.32 8.97 -10.26
C ILE A 127 34.20 10.18 -9.33
N THR A 128 35.34 10.73 -8.93
CA THR A 128 35.48 11.91 -8.09
C THR A 128 36.59 12.79 -8.64
N SER A 129 36.51 14.12 -8.50
CA SER A 129 37.58 15.03 -8.93
C SER A 129 37.80 16.12 -7.88
N ALA A 130 39.03 16.27 -7.40
CA ALA A 130 39.38 17.24 -6.36
C ALA A 130 39.18 18.68 -6.87
N GLY A 131 38.49 19.52 -6.08
CA GLY A 131 38.16 20.90 -6.44
C GLY A 131 36.88 21.07 -7.26
N TYR A 132 36.20 19.97 -7.60
CA TYR A 132 34.96 19.95 -8.38
C TYR A 132 33.86 19.15 -7.66
N GLU A 133 32.59 19.47 -7.96
CA GLU A 133 31.44 18.72 -7.43
C GLU A 133 31.06 17.58 -8.39
N ALA A 134 30.26 16.62 -7.90
CA ALA A 134 29.73 15.53 -8.70
C ALA A 134 29.02 16.04 -9.96
N ASP A 135 28.32 17.17 -9.86
CA ASP A 135 27.63 17.79 -10.99
C ASP A 135 28.58 18.25 -12.11
N ASP A 136 29.76 18.77 -11.76
CA ASP A 136 30.79 19.17 -12.72
C ASP A 136 31.46 17.95 -13.38
N VAL A 137 31.64 16.87 -12.61
CA VAL A 137 32.12 15.59 -13.11
C VAL A 137 31.11 15.00 -14.11
N LEU A 138 29.82 15.03 -13.78
CA LEU A 138 28.74 14.57 -14.66
C LEU A 138 28.65 15.43 -15.92
N ALA A 139 28.77 16.75 -15.82
CA ALA A 139 28.81 17.66 -16.96
C ALA A 139 29.98 17.35 -17.90
N THR A 140 31.17 17.13 -17.35
CA THR A 140 32.38 16.75 -18.09
C THR A 140 32.20 15.40 -18.81
N LEU A 141 31.65 14.38 -18.12
CA LEU A 141 31.40 13.06 -18.71
C LEU A 141 30.29 13.09 -19.76
N ALA A 142 29.23 13.87 -19.54
CA ALA A 142 28.15 14.04 -20.49
C ALA A 142 28.65 14.68 -21.79
N HIS A 143 29.53 15.69 -21.68
CA HIS A 143 30.15 16.31 -22.83
C HIS A 143 31.04 15.33 -23.60
N ARG A 144 31.95 14.62 -22.91
CA ARG A 144 32.80 13.60 -23.54
C ARG A 144 31.98 12.49 -24.20
N GLY A 145 30.92 12.02 -23.54
CA GLY A 145 30.02 10.97 -24.05
C GLY A 145 29.27 11.40 -25.30
N SER A 146 28.72 12.62 -25.28
CA SER A 146 28.05 13.21 -26.43
C SER A 146 29.00 13.37 -27.64
N GLU A 147 30.22 13.87 -27.43
CA GLU A 147 31.24 13.99 -28.49
C GLU A 147 31.67 12.64 -29.05
N ALA A 148 31.69 11.60 -28.21
CA ALA A 148 31.96 10.23 -28.61
C ALA A 148 30.75 9.53 -29.28
N GLY A 149 29.62 10.22 -29.47
CA GLY A 149 28.44 9.73 -30.18
C GLY A 149 27.49 8.88 -29.34
N TYR A 150 27.56 8.97 -28.01
CA TYR A 150 26.63 8.27 -27.10
C TYR A 150 25.37 9.08 -26.81
N GLN A 151 24.24 8.39 -26.65
CA GLN A 151 23.04 8.94 -26.03
C GLN A 151 23.25 9.01 -24.51
N VAL A 152 23.39 10.22 -23.98
CA VAL A 152 23.70 10.42 -22.57
C VAL A 152 22.41 10.62 -21.76
N LYS A 153 22.23 9.80 -20.73
CA LYS A 153 21.12 9.89 -19.79
C LYS A 153 21.62 10.14 -18.38
N ILE A 154 21.30 11.29 -17.82
CA ILE A 154 21.76 11.69 -16.50
C ILE A 154 20.67 11.39 -15.47
N VAL A 155 20.95 10.48 -14.54
CA VAL A 155 20.05 10.09 -13.44
C VAL A 155 20.35 10.98 -12.25
N THR A 156 19.43 11.90 -11.95
CA THR A 156 19.55 12.80 -10.80
C THR A 156 18.18 13.18 -10.27
N GLY A 157 18.14 13.74 -9.08
CA GLY A 157 16.99 14.54 -8.65
C GLY A 157 17.28 16.02 -8.49
N ASP A 158 18.52 16.45 -8.77
CA ASP A 158 18.89 17.85 -8.84
C ASP A 158 18.33 18.48 -10.13
N ARG A 159 17.96 19.76 -10.04
CA ARG A 159 17.47 20.54 -11.19
C ARG A 159 18.62 21.23 -11.92
N ASP A 160 19.80 21.27 -11.32
CA ASP A 160 20.95 21.99 -11.85
C ASP A 160 21.45 21.38 -13.13
N LEU A 161 21.41 20.05 -13.19
CA LEU A 161 21.76 19.26 -14.36
C LEU A 161 20.77 19.41 -15.51
N PHE A 162 19.62 20.09 -15.34
CA PHE A 162 18.79 20.49 -16.48
C PHE A 162 19.52 21.46 -17.43
N GLN A 163 20.56 22.16 -16.99
CA GLN A 163 21.39 22.98 -17.87
C GLN A 163 22.16 22.17 -18.91
N LEU A 164 22.27 20.84 -18.73
CA LEU A 164 22.96 19.92 -19.65
C LEU A 164 22.04 19.33 -20.72
N VAL A 165 20.71 19.50 -20.58
CA VAL A 165 19.73 18.91 -21.50
C VAL A 165 19.84 19.56 -22.87
N ASP A 166 20.16 18.77 -23.89
CA ASP A 166 20.40 19.24 -25.25
C ASP A 166 20.07 18.13 -26.26
N SER A 167 19.07 18.39 -27.10
CA SER A 167 18.60 17.45 -28.13
C SER A 167 19.62 17.19 -29.24
N GLN A 168 20.46 18.19 -29.59
CA GLN A 168 21.48 18.03 -30.62
C GLN A 168 22.65 17.18 -30.11
N LYS A 169 22.97 17.34 -28.83
CA LYS A 169 23.99 16.56 -28.12
C LYS A 169 23.48 15.22 -27.59
N GLN A 170 22.19 14.90 -27.78
CA GLN A 170 21.54 13.70 -27.27
C GLN A 170 21.70 13.50 -25.75
N VAL A 171 21.63 14.60 -24.99
CA VAL A 171 21.72 14.58 -23.52
C VAL A 171 20.33 14.82 -22.92
N THR A 172 19.86 13.90 -22.10
CA THR A 172 18.59 13.97 -21.37
C THR A 172 18.78 13.71 -19.88
N VAL A 173 17.81 14.14 -19.07
CA VAL A 173 17.82 13.92 -17.61
C VAL A 173 16.69 12.98 -17.21
N LEU A 174 17.02 11.86 -16.57
CA LEU A 174 16.06 10.97 -15.92
C LEU A 174 15.81 11.48 -14.50
N TYR A 175 14.72 12.23 -14.32
CA TYR A 175 14.42 12.87 -13.04
C TYR A 175 13.72 11.92 -12.07
N LEU A 176 14.39 11.62 -10.95
CA LEU A 176 13.90 10.65 -9.96
C LEU A 176 12.72 11.22 -9.13
N ASP A 177 11.54 10.66 -9.34
CA ASP A 177 10.37 10.90 -8.49
C ASP A 177 10.46 10.09 -7.17
N ARG A 178 9.66 10.44 -6.16
CA ARG A 178 9.66 9.74 -4.86
C ARG A 178 9.06 8.33 -4.92
N ASN A 179 8.37 7.96 -5.99
CA ASN A 179 7.63 6.70 -6.12
C ASN A 179 8.52 5.57 -6.66
N LEU A 180 9.49 5.90 -7.54
CA LEU A 180 10.55 4.98 -8.01
C LEU A 180 11.34 4.38 -6.85
N ILE A 181 11.67 5.20 -5.86
CA ILE A 181 12.48 4.78 -4.71
C ILE A 181 11.70 3.83 -3.79
N LYS A 182 10.36 3.86 -3.80
CA LYS A 182 9.49 3.06 -2.91
C LYS A 182 8.89 1.80 -3.56
N GLY A 183 9.23 1.51 -4.82
CA GLY A 183 8.77 0.29 -5.50
C GLY A 183 7.26 0.23 -5.78
N ALA A 184 6.59 1.37 -5.99
CA ALA A 184 5.19 1.38 -6.39
C ALA A 184 5.03 0.80 -7.82
N SER A 185 4.05 -0.08 -8.03
CA SER A 185 3.78 -0.77 -9.31
C SER A 185 3.41 0.14 -10.50
N THR A 186 3.30 1.45 -10.28
CA THR A 186 2.99 2.49 -11.28
C THR A 186 4.13 3.49 -11.48
N ALA A 187 5.34 3.22 -11.00
CA ALA A 187 6.44 4.17 -11.07
C ALA A 187 7.01 4.28 -12.50
N THR A 188 6.75 5.39 -13.18
CA THR A 188 7.34 5.74 -14.47
C THR A 188 8.50 6.72 -14.28
N THR A 189 9.68 6.45 -14.84
CA THR A 189 10.76 7.47 -14.94
C THR A 189 10.31 8.57 -15.89
N THR A 190 10.32 9.82 -15.45
CA THR A 190 10.09 10.96 -16.35
C THR A 190 11.42 11.39 -16.95
N GLU A 191 11.61 11.11 -18.23
CA GLU A 191 12.74 11.61 -19.02
C GLU A 191 12.49 13.07 -19.40
N PHE A 192 13.46 13.93 -19.13
CA PHE A 192 13.40 15.36 -19.42
C PHE A 192 14.29 15.66 -20.62
N GLY A 193 13.65 15.96 -21.76
CA GLY A 193 14.23 16.67 -22.88
C GLY A 193 13.97 18.18 -22.77
N PRO A 194 14.36 18.98 -23.79
CA PRO A 194 14.20 20.43 -23.76
C PRO A 194 12.76 20.90 -23.52
N GLU A 195 11.78 20.23 -24.13
CA GLU A 195 10.36 20.57 -24.00
C GLU A 195 9.83 20.32 -22.58
N GLU A 196 10.23 19.20 -21.96
CA GLU A 196 9.83 18.87 -20.59
C GLU A 196 10.46 19.83 -19.58
N VAL A 197 11.71 20.26 -19.81
CA VAL A 197 12.37 21.28 -18.98
C VAL A 197 11.60 22.60 -19.08
N GLU A 198 11.25 23.03 -20.28
CA GLU A 198 10.46 24.26 -20.50
C GLU A 198 9.08 24.17 -19.83
N LYS A 199 8.39 23.03 -19.94
CA LYS A 199 7.10 22.82 -19.27
C LYS A 199 7.20 22.87 -17.74
N LYS A 200 8.33 22.45 -17.17
CA LYS A 200 8.53 22.35 -15.72
C LYS A 200 9.09 23.62 -15.08
N LEU A 201 10.07 24.25 -15.72
CA LEU A 201 10.75 25.44 -15.21
C LEU A 201 10.29 26.74 -15.89
N GLU A 202 9.46 26.64 -16.92
CA GLU A 202 8.98 27.78 -17.72
C GLU A 202 10.09 28.53 -18.50
N ILE A 203 11.29 27.93 -18.58
CA ILE A 203 12.51 28.45 -19.23
C ILE A 203 13.23 27.32 -20.01
N GLN A 204 14.07 27.68 -20.96
CA GLN A 204 14.88 26.74 -21.74
C GLN A 204 16.06 26.17 -20.91
N PRO A 205 16.58 24.96 -21.22
CA PRO A 205 17.78 24.40 -20.58
C PRO A 205 18.97 25.38 -20.52
N ALA A 206 19.23 26.10 -21.61
CA ALA A 206 20.32 27.09 -21.69
C ALA A 206 20.13 28.28 -20.73
N GLN A 207 18.92 28.52 -20.23
CA GLN A 207 18.59 29.64 -19.34
C GLN A 207 18.62 29.25 -17.85
N VAL A 208 18.83 27.97 -17.51
CA VAL A 208 18.78 27.48 -16.12
C VAL A 208 19.80 28.21 -15.21
N VAL A 209 21.00 28.44 -15.72
CA VAL A 209 22.06 29.18 -14.98
C VAL A 209 21.65 30.62 -14.76
N ASP A 210 21.15 31.30 -15.80
CA ASP A 210 20.71 32.69 -15.71
C ASP A 210 19.47 32.84 -14.80
N TYR A 211 18.61 31.84 -14.76
CA TYR A 211 17.47 31.79 -13.85
C TYR A 211 17.93 31.76 -12.39
N LYS A 212 18.88 30.88 -12.05
CA LYS A 212 19.49 30.85 -10.72
C LYS A 212 20.23 32.15 -10.40
N ALA A 213 20.92 32.74 -11.37
CA ALA A 213 21.60 34.02 -11.20
C ALA A 213 20.65 35.15 -10.78
N LEU A 214 19.39 35.10 -11.23
CA LEU A 214 18.37 36.10 -10.93
C LEU A 214 17.62 35.83 -9.63
N CYS A 215 17.11 34.61 -9.42
CA CYS A 215 16.24 34.31 -8.26
C CYS A 215 16.98 33.73 -7.04
N GLY A 216 18.24 33.33 -7.20
CA GLY A 216 19.02 32.64 -6.19
C GLY A 216 18.58 31.19 -5.96
N ASP A 217 19.32 30.50 -5.09
CA ASP A 217 19.01 29.16 -4.61
C ASP A 217 19.31 29.03 -3.11
N LYS A 218 18.28 28.75 -2.33
CA LYS A 218 18.40 28.61 -0.87
C LYS A 218 19.11 27.33 -0.43
N SER A 219 19.11 26.29 -1.25
CA SER A 219 19.73 25.00 -0.92
C SER A 219 21.26 25.08 -0.89
N ASP A 220 21.80 25.90 -1.79
CA ASP A 220 23.24 26.11 -1.96
C ASP A 220 23.70 27.47 -1.45
N ASN A 221 22.79 28.25 -0.88
CA ASN A 221 23.01 29.62 -0.44
C ASN A 221 23.50 30.56 -1.58
N ILE A 222 22.97 30.36 -2.79
CA ILE A 222 23.19 31.26 -3.93
C ILE A 222 22.29 32.48 -3.75
N PRO A 223 22.84 33.71 -3.63
CA PRO A 223 22.07 34.88 -3.18
C PRO A 223 21.06 35.39 -4.23
N GLY A 224 21.41 35.33 -5.51
CA GLY A 224 20.63 35.93 -6.60
C GLY A 224 20.50 37.46 -6.48
N VAL A 225 19.61 38.06 -7.29
CA VAL A 225 19.35 39.50 -7.22
C VAL A 225 18.30 39.80 -6.16
N LYS A 226 18.67 40.58 -5.14
CA LYS A 226 17.78 40.93 -4.03
C LYS A 226 16.44 41.51 -4.50
N GLY A 227 15.37 40.77 -4.23
CA GLY A 227 14.00 41.19 -4.56
C GLY A 227 13.52 40.84 -5.97
N ILE A 228 14.27 40.02 -6.71
CA ILE A 228 13.82 39.29 -7.90
C ILE A 228 13.53 37.83 -7.47
N GLY A 229 12.29 37.38 -7.63
CA GLY A 229 11.89 36.01 -7.32
C GLY A 229 11.69 35.18 -8.59
N GLU A 230 11.40 33.88 -8.41
CA GLU A 230 11.22 32.88 -9.48
C GLU A 230 10.36 33.39 -10.66
N LYS A 231 9.12 33.86 -10.39
CA LYS A 231 8.21 34.37 -11.43
C LYS A 231 8.76 35.58 -12.20
N SER A 232 9.49 36.46 -11.52
CA SER A 232 10.09 37.63 -12.14
C SER A 232 11.28 37.24 -13.01
N ALA A 233 12.09 36.27 -12.57
CA ALA A 233 13.21 35.73 -13.34
C ALA A 233 12.73 35.03 -14.63
N VAL A 234 11.70 34.18 -14.54
CA VAL A 234 11.08 33.54 -15.73
C VAL A 234 10.59 34.59 -16.73
N LYS A 235 9.87 35.62 -16.26
CA LYS A 235 9.35 36.68 -17.14
C LYS A 235 10.48 37.40 -17.87
N LEU A 236 11.54 37.79 -17.15
CA LEU A 236 12.68 38.49 -17.73
C LEU A 236 13.43 37.64 -18.76
N LEU A 237 13.61 36.33 -18.48
CA LEU A 237 14.30 35.42 -19.40
C LEU A 237 13.47 35.07 -20.64
N ARG A 238 12.14 34.99 -20.52
CA ARG A 238 11.26 34.85 -21.70
C ARG A 238 11.27 36.08 -22.59
N GLU A 239 11.37 37.28 -22.00
CA GLU A 239 11.31 38.54 -22.74
C GLU A 239 12.67 38.92 -23.36
N TYR A 240 13.78 38.68 -22.66
CA TYR A 240 15.11 39.14 -23.06
C TYR A 240 16.12 38.02 -23.36
N GLY A 241 15.73 36.75 -23.22
CA GLY A 241 16.50 35.59 -23.66
C GLY A 241 17.64 35.13 -22.74
N SER A 242 18.48 36.04 -22.25
CA SER A 242 19.61 35.71 -21.36
C SER A 242 19.88 36.80 -20.34
N LEU A 243 20.74 36.51 -19.35
CA LEU A 243 21.17 37.52 -18.37
C LEU A 243 21.84 38.72 -19.04
N GLU A 244 22.68 38.50 -20.05
CA GLU A 244 23.27 39.57 -20.87
C GLU A 244 22.18 40.36 -21.60
N GLY A 245 21.19 39.69 -22.18
CA GLY A 245 20.07 40.33 -22.85
C GLY A 245 19.27 41.23 -21.90
N ILE A 246 19.10 40.81 -20.64
CA ILE A 246 18.45 41.62 -19.60
C ILE A 246 19.27 42.88 -19.28
N TYR A 247 20.59 42.75 -19.09
CA TYR A 247 21.45 43.89 -18.75
C TYR A 247 21.73 44.83 -19.93
N GLN A 248 21.70 44.34 -21.17
CA GLN A 248 21.79 45.18 -22.37
C GLN A 248 20.52 46.01 -22.60
N ASN A 249 19.36 45.49 -22.17
CA ASN A 249 18.07 46.16 -22.30
C ASN A 249 17.58 46.76 -20.97
N LEU A 250 18.50 47.02 -20.02
CA LEU A 250 18.16 47.50 -18.68
C LEU A 250 17.29 48.77 -18.72
N ASP A 251 17.54 49.68 -19.66
CA ASP A 251 16.80 50.95 -19.81
C ASP A 251 15.35 50.75 -20.30
N GLN A 252 15.02 49.60 -20.86
CA GLN A 252 13.67 49.26 -21.33
C GLN A 252 12.82 48.61 -20.23
N ILE A 253 13.45 48.15 -19.14
CA ILE A 253 12.79 47.50 -18.01
C ILE A 253 12.15 48.60 -17.13
N LYS A 254 10.84 48.50 -16.87
CA LYS A 254 10.10 49.53 -16.12
C LYS A 254 10.07 49.28 -14.61
N GLY A 255 10.13 50.37 -13.83
CA GLY A 255 9.76 50.38 -12.41
C GLY A 255 10.82 49.85 -11.44
N ALA A 256 10.37 49.25 -10.33
CA ALA A 256 11.24 48.81 -9.25
C ALA A 256 12.20 47.66 -9.64
N THR A 257 11.85 46.88 -10.67
CA THR A 257 12.67 45.77 -11.17
C THR A 257 13.97 46.25 -11.80
N GLN A 258 13.93 47.35 -12.57
CA GLN A 258 15.11 47.97 -13.17
C GLN A 258 16.13 48.38 -12.10
N LYS A 259 15.66 49.07 -11.05
CA LYS A 259 16.52 49.55 -9.96
C LYS A 259 17.17 48.39 -9.19
N LYS A 260 16.44 47.29 -9.01
CA LYS A 260 16.95 46.07 -8.35
C LYS A 260 18.01 45.37 -9.21
N LEU A 261 17.79 45.24 -10.51
CA LEU A 261 18.76 44.65 -11.44
C LEU A 261 20.01 45.53 -11.54
N ALA A 262 19.86 46.86 -11.64
CA ALA A 262 20.98 47.80 -11.65
C ALA A 262 21.85 47.67 -10.39
N ALA A 263 21.22 47.59 -9.21
CA ALA A 263 21.91 47.48 -7.93
C ALA A 263 22.51 46.09 -7.66
N GLY A 264 21.89 45.02 -8.17
CA GLY A 264 22.31 43.63 -7.96
C GLY A 264 23.06 43.01 -9.14
N LYS A 265 23.67 43.83 -10.03
CA LYS A 265 24.40 43.32 -11.19
C LYS A 265 25.58 42.43 -10.81
N GLU A 266 26.34 42.83 -9.80
CA GLU A 266 27.46 42.06 -9.27
C GLU A 266 26.97 40.77 -8.60
N ASP A 267 25.90 40.84 -7.81
CA ASP A 267 25.27 39.65 -7.19
C ASP A 267 24.78 38.64 -8.22
N ALA A 268 24.23 39.11 -9.35
CA ALA A 268 23.81 38.25 -10.46
C ALA A 268 25.00 37.56 -11.14
N GLN A 269 26.10 38.28 -11.38
CA GLN A 269 27.30 37.73 -12.00
C GLN A 269 27.97 36.69 -11.09
N HIS A 270 28.05 37.01 -9.79
CA HIS A 270 28.53 36.08 -8.76
C HIS A 270 27.67 34.83 -8.67
N SER A 271 26.34 35.00 -8.61
CA SER A 271 25.38 33.88 -8.57
C SER A 271 25.43 33.03 -9.84
N ARG A 272 25.66 33.64 -11.01
CA ARG A 272 25.88 32.92 -12.27
C ARG A 272 27.16 32.08 -12.23
N TYR A 273 28.25 32.65 -11.71
CA TYR A 273 29.52 31.92 -11.55
C TYR A 273 29.35 30.70 -10.65
N LEU A 274 28.62 30.84 -9.53
CA LEU A 274 28.33 29.74 -8.60
C LEU A 274 27.40 28.68 -9.23
N ALA A 275 26.40 29.07 -10.01
CA ALA A 275 25.43 28.13 -10.60
C ALA A 275 25.93 27.40 -11.86
N GLN A 276 26.99 27.90 -12.50
CA GLN A 276 27.48 27.36 -13.77
C GLN A 276 28.31 26.08 -13.56
N LEU A 277 27.99 25.03 -14.32
CA LEU A 277 28.77 23.80 -14.33
C LEU A 277 30.04 23.92 -15.16
N LYS A 278 31.10 23.24 -14.72
CA LYS A 278 32.36 23.08 -15.46
C LYS A 278 32.33 21.80 -16.30
N PHE A 279 32.92 21.88 -17.50
CA PHE A 279 32.95 20.77 -18.47
C PHE A 279 34.36 20.21 -18.67
N ASP A 280 35.32 20.70 -17.88
CA ASP A 280 36.76 20.48 -18.00
C ASP A 280 37.38 19.92 -16.71
N ALA A 281 36.57 19.25 -15.87
CA ALA A 281 37.09 18.60 -14.67
C ALA A 281 38.21 17.60 -15.04
N PRO A 282 39.35 17.59 -14.32
CA PRO A 282 40.43 16.66 -14.59
C PRO A 282 39.99 15.24 -14.20
N LEU A 283 39.71 14.42 -15.21
CA LEU A 283 39.32 13.01 -15.08
C LEU A 283 40.37 12.14 -15.78
N GLU A 284 41.02 11.26 -15.01
CA GLU A 284 42.04 10.31 -15.51
C GLU A 284 41.44 9.14 -16.30
N LEU A 285 40.14 8.87 -16.11
CA LEU A 285 39.44 7.73 -16.71
C LEU A 285 38.85 8.06 -18.09
N GLY A 286 39.03 7.14 -19.03
CA GLY A 286 38.37 7.17 -20.34
C GLY A 286 36.97 6.53 -20.31
N LEU A 287 36.10 6.90 -21.26
CA LEU A 287 34.72 6.39 -21.33
C LEU A 287 34.63 4.87 -21.42
N GLU A 288 35.58 4.21 -22.10
CA GLU A 288 35.60 2.74 -22.21
C GLU A 288 35.74 2.03 -20.86
N ALA A 289 36.34 2.66 -19.85
CA ALA A 289 36.40 2.09 -18.50
C ALA A 289 35.01 2.00 -17.84
N CYS A 290 34.04 2.77 -18.32
CA CYS A 290 32.66 2.78 -17.82
C CYS A 290 31.79 1.70 -18.49
N ARG A 291 32.35 0.88 -19.38
CA ARG A 291 31.63 -0.21 -20.05
C ARG A 291 31.23 -1.28 -19.05
N LEU A 292 29.96 -1.67 -19.10
CA LEU A 292 29.39 -2.73 -18.28
C LEU A 292 29.91 -4.11 -18.74
N GLN A 293 30.55 -4.86 -17.84
CA GLN A 293 31.22 -6.14 -18.12
C GLN A 293 30.82 -7.27 -17.15
N GLY A 294 29.80 -7.03 -16.33
CA GLY A 294 29.45 -7.86 -15.18
C GLY A 294 30.41 -7.64 -14.01
N PHE A 295 30.26 -8.47 -12.99
CA PHE A 295 31.06 -8.42 -11.78
C PHE A 295 31.51 -9.80 -11.33
N ASP A 296 32.35 -9.82 -10.29
CA ASP A 296 32.82 -11.03 -9.63
C ASP A 296 31.85 -11.37 -8.48
N ALA A 297 31.04 -12.41 -8.69
CA ALA A 297 30.04 -12.84 -7.71
C ALA A 297 30.66 -13.26 -6.37
N ALA A 298 31.90 -13.74 -6.35
CA ALA A 298 32.61 -14.12 -5.12
C ALA A 298 32.96 -12.90 -4.25
N LYS A 299 33.08 -11.71 -4.85
CA LYS A 299 33.30 -10.44 -4.13
C LYS A 299 31.99 -9.77 -3.72
N LEU A 300 30.94 -9.91 -4.51
CA LEU A 300 29.65 -9.28 -4.24
C LEU A 300 28.83 -10.01 -3.17
N LYS A 301 28.74 -11.36 -3.24
CA LYS A 301 27.90 -12.16 -2.33
C LYS A 301 28.23 -11.90 -0.84
N PRO A 302 29.50 -11.89 -0.38
CA PRO A 302 29.82 -11.63 1.02
C PRO A 302 29.41 -10.23 1.50
N LEU A 303 29.46 -9.23 0.63
CA LEU A 303 29.04 -7.86 0.97
C LEU A 303 27.52 -7.76 1.10
N LEU A 304 26.78 -8.39 0.18
CA LEU A 304 25.32 -8.43 0.26
C LEU A 304 24.84 -9.26 1.47
N GLU A 305 25.55 -10.34 1.85
CA GLU A 305 25.29 -11.12 3.07
C GLU A 305 25.53 -10.29 4.34
N LYS A 306 26.69 -9.62 4.41
CA LYS A 306 27.03 -8.73 5.53
C LYS A 306 26.01 -7.61 5.73
N LEU A 307 25.44 -7.10 4.64
CA LEU A 307 24.43 -6.04 4.66
C LEU A 307 23.00 -6.59 4.70
N GLU A 308 22.82 -7.91 4.88
CA GLU A 308 21.53 -8.61 4.94
C GLU A 308 20.60 -8.31 3.74
N MET A 309 21.19 -8.06 2.58
CA MET A 309 20.52 -7.69 1.34
C MET A 309 19.98 -8.91 0.58
N LYS A 310 19.17 -9.72 1.28
CA LYS A 310 18.66 -11.02 0.80
C LYS A 310 17.92 -10.94 -0.54
N LYS A 311 17.22 -9.83 -0.81
CA LYS A 311 16.56 -9.60 -2.10
C LYS A 311 17.58 -9.57 -3.25
N PHE A 312 18.64 -8.78 -3.10
CA PHE A 312 19.68 -8.64 -4.13
C PHE A 312 20.55 -9.90 -4.22
N LEU A 313 20.76 -10.62 -3.11
CA LEU A 313 21.45 -11.92 -3.10
C LEU A 313 20.77 -12.96 -4.00
N ARG A 314 19.44 -13.06 -3.95
CA ARG A 314 18.68 -13.98 -4.82
C ARG A 314 18.68 -13.55 -6.29
N GLN A 315 18.99 -12.28 -6.55
CA GLN A 315 19.02 -11.69 -7.89
C GLN A 315 20.44 -11.54 -8.42
N VAL A 316 21.46 -12.17 -7.81
CA VAL A 316 22.86 -12.01 -8.23
C VAL A 316 23.07 -12.41 -9.69
N ASP A 317 22.44 -13.47 -10.16
CA ASP A 317 22.58 -13.91 -11.55
C ASP A 317 21.87 -12.95 -12.52
N HIS A 318 20.72 -12.42 -12.11
CA HIS A 318 20.01 -11.38 -12.85
C HIS A 318 20.81 -10.08 -12.91
N LEU A 319 21.41 -9.67 -11.78
CA LEU A 319 22.34 -8.54 -11.70
C LEU A 319 23.53 -8.79 -12.63
N GLN A 320 24.11 -9.98 -12.63
CA GLN A 320 25.25 -10.31 -13.50
C GLN A 320 24.91 -10.08 -14.97
N GLN A 321 23.73 -10.52 -15.42
CA GLN A 321 23.25 -10.30 -16.79
C GLN A 321 23.00 -8.82 -17.09
N GLN A 322 22.27 -8.12 -16.22
CA GLN A 322 21.94 -6.70 -16.42
C GLN A 322 23.19 -5.82 -16.49
N PHE A 323 24.20 -6.11 -15.66
CA PHE A 323 25.47 -5.37 -15.64
C PHE A 323 26.47 -5.84 -16.70
N GLY A 324 26.06 -6.63 -17.70
CA GLY A 324 26.86 -6.97 -18.88
C GLY A 324 27.77 -8.21 -18.74
N GLY A 325 27.58 -9.02 -17.70
CA GLY A 325 28.32 -10.25 -17.45
C GLY A 325 27.75 -11.46 -18.18
N LYS A 326 28.62 -12.46 -18.43
CA LYS A 326 28.19 -13.79 -18.92
C LYS A 326 27.94 -14.72 -17.74
N LEU A 327 26.86 -15.50 -17.79
CA LEU A 327 26.66 -16.61 -16.87
C LEU A 327 27.70 -17.68 -17.18
N ILE A 328 28.44 -18.14 -16.16
CA ILE A 328 29.28 -19.32 -16.26
C ILE A 328 28.38 -20.48 -15.86
N GLU A 329 28.04 -21.35 -16.82
CA GLU A 329 27.52 -22.68 -16.48
C GLU A 329 28.67 -23.45 -15.81
N GLU A 330 28.50 -23.82 -14.53
CA GLU A 330 29.47 -24.68 -13.86
C GLU A 330 29.43 -26.08 -14.50
N THR A 331 30.35 -26.32 -15.43
CA THR A 331 30.71 -27.67 -15.86
C THR A 331 31.62 -28.33 -14.84
N ASP A 332 31.19 -29.50 -14.36
CA ASP A 332 32.00 -30.50 -13.66
C ASP A 332 33.41 -30.61 -14.25
N SER A 333 34.44 -30.31 -13.45
CA SER A 333 35.74 -30.93 -13.63
C SER A 333 36.53 -31.00 -12.32
N SER A 334 36.82 -32.23 -11.96
CA SER A 334 37.80 -32.69 -10.98
C SER A 334 39.20 -32.12 -11.23
N ALA A 335 39.82 -31.54 -10.19
CA ALA A 335 41.27 -31.44 -10.08
C ALA A 335 41.70 -31.44 -8.61
N GLU A 336 42.81 -32.13 -8.38
CA GLU A 336 43.31 -32.60 -7.09
C GLU A 336 43.99 -31.49 -6.26
N TRP A 337 43.53 -31.36 -5.00
CA TRP A 337 44.25 -31.11 -3.74
C TRP A 337 45.58 -30.34 -3.77
N GLU A 338 45.62 -29.23 -3.02
CA GLU A 338 46.70 -28.99 -2.06
C GLU A 338 46.12 -28.37 -0.77
N GLU A 339 46.30 -29.10 0.32
CA GLU A 339 46.01 -28.71 1.70
C GLU A 339 46.93 -27.55 2.11
N ASP A 340 46.39 -26.52 2.77
CA ASP A 340 46.80 -26.29 4.17
C ASP A 340 45.97 -25.23 4.90
N GLU A 341 45.63 -25.62 6.14
CA GLU A 341 45.41 -24.80 7.32
C GLU A 341 44.32 -23.70 7.29
N GLN A 342 43.05 -24.12 7.43
CA GLN A 342 42.08 -23.41 8.29
C GLN A 342 40.75 -24.16 8.59
N LEU A 343 40.73 -25.49 8.51
CA LEU A 343 39.58 -26.30 8.92
C LEU A 343 39.77 -26.83 10.34
N TRP A 344 39.37 -26.03 11.35
CA TRP A 344 39.30 -26.50 12.75
C TRP A 344 38.04 -26.06 13.50
N PHE A 345 36.90 -25.92 12.82
CA PHE A 345 35.65 -25.48 13.48
C PHE A 345 34.36 -26.27 13.18
N PHE A 346 34.41 -27.39 12.48
CA PHE A 346 33.21 -28.21 12.24
C PHE A 346 33.44 -29.66 12.60
N SER A 347 32.49 -30.25 13.34
CA SER A 347 32.50 -31.67 13.65
C SER A 347 32.09 -32.48 12.40
N PRO A 348 32.50 -33.75 12.25
CA PRO A 348 32.05 -34.61 11.15
C PRO A 348 30.51 -34.74 11.04
N GLU A 349 29.79 -34.51 12.15
CA GLU A 349 28.33 -34.50 12.22
C GLU A 349 27.71 -33.21 11.64
N ASP A 350 28.41 -32.08 11.75
CA ASP A 350 27.99 -30.80 11.14
C ASP A 350 28.24 -30.80 9.63
N THR A 351 29.34 -31.40 9.18
CA THR A 351 29.68 -31.52 7.76
C THR A 351 28.72 -32.46 7.01
N GLN A 352 28.20 -33.50 7.67
CA GLN A 352 27.17 -34.38 7.08
C GLN A 352 25.79 -33.70 6.99
N LYS A 353 25.45 -32.81 7.92
CA LYS A 353 24.21 -32.02 7.85
C LYS A 353 24.25 -30.99 6.73
N GLU A 354 25.38 -30.31 6.54
CA GLU A 354 25.53 -29.32 5.47
C GLU A 354 25.57 -29.95 4.06
N GLN A 355 26.17 -31.15 3.90
CA GLN A 355 26.23 -31.87 2.62
C GLN A 355 24.91 -32.55 2.21
N SER A 356 23.93 -32.65 3.11
CA SER A 356 22.60 -33.20 2.82
C SER A 356 21.56 -32.17 2.32
N ARG A 357 21.94 -30.90 2.20
CA ARG A 357 21.07 -29.82 1.69
C ARG A 357 20.90 -29.88 0.16
N ALA A 358 20.29 -30.95 -0.35
CA ALA A 358 19.65 -30.91 -1.66
C ALA A 358 18.37 -30.07 -1.55
N SER A 359 18.13 -29.15 -2.49
CA SER A 359 16.85 -28.42 -2.56
C SER A 359 15.70 -29.43 -2.63
N THR A 360 14.72 -29.32 -1.73
CA THR A 360 13.60 -30.27 -1.69
C THR A 360 12.60 -29.88 -2.78
N GLN A 361 12.89 -30.21 -4.03
CA GLN A 361 11.99 -29.96 -5.14
C GLN A 361 10.95 -31.08 -5.23
N THR A 362 9.67 -30.72 -5.23
CA THR A 362 8.58 -31.68 -5.46
C THR A 362 8.69 -32.26 -6.86
N THR A 363 8.30 -33.52 -7.02
CA THR A 363 8.16 -34.19 -8.32
C THR A 363 6.71 -34.64 -8.49
N PRO A 364 5.81 -33.71 -8.86
CA PRO A 364 4.38 -33.99 -8.93
C PRO A 364 4.05 -35.07 -9.96
N GLN A 365 3.16 -35.97 -9.60
CA GLN A 365 2.61 -36.95 -10.53
C GLN A 365 1.63 -36.25 -11.48
N ILE A 366 1.91 -36.27 -12.80
CA ILE A 366 1.04 -35.67 -13.81
C ILE A 366 -0.08 -36.66 -14.17
N ILE A 367 -1.32 -36.27 -13.87
CA ILE A 367 -2.53 -37.08 -14.00
C ILE A 367 -3.30 -36.65 -15.26
N ASP A 368 -2.81 -37.12 -16.40
CA ASP A 368 -3.28 -36.78 -17.75
C ASP A 368 -4.21 -37.85 -18.36
N THR A 369 -4.52 -38.93 -17.64
CA THR A 369 -5.35 -40.03 -18.13
C THR A 369 -6.41 -40.47 -17.11
N PRO A 370 -7.56 -41.03 -17.57
CA PRO A 370 -8.61 -41.53 -16.68
C PRO A 370 -8.14 -42.61 -15.70
N GLN A 371 -7.22 -43.48 -16.13
CA GLN A 371 -6.68 -44.55 -15.29
C GLN A 371 -5.88 -43.98 -14.11
N LYS A 372 -4.93 -43.07 -14.39
CA LYS A 372 -4.16 -42.38 -13.35
C LYS A 372 -5.07 -41.62 -12.38
N LEU A 373 -6.13 -40.98 -12.87
CA LEU A 373 -7.05 -40.25 -12.00
C LEU A 373 -7.85 -41.21 -11.09
N THR A 374 -8.29 -42.35 -11.62
CA THR A 374 -8.99 -43.35 -10.82
C THR A 374 -8.10 -43.89 -9.71
N GLU A 375 -6.84 -44.21 -10.01
CA GLU A 375 -5.83 -44.63 -9.04
C GLU A 375 -5.58 -43.56 -7.97
N LEU A 376 -5.43 -42.30 -8.39
CA LEU A 376 -5.28 -41.18 -7.47
C LEU A 376 -6.50 -41.03 -6.55
N VAL A 377 -7.73 -41.09 -7.09
CA VAL A 377 -8.95 -40.98 -6.28
C VAL A 377 -9.04 -42.12 -5.26
N GLU A 378 -8.78 -43.36 -5.67
CA GLU A 378 -8.74 -44.51 -4.76
C GLU A 378 -7.68 -44.36 -3.66
N GLN A 379 -6.55 -43.73 -3.99
CA GLN A 379 -5.51 -43.39 -3.01
C GLN A 379 -5.98 -42.31 -2.04
N LEU A 380 -6.50 -41.20 -2.54
CA LEU A 380 -6.97 -40.06 -1.74
C LEU A 380 -8.14 -40.44 -0.83
N GLN A 381 -8.99 -41.38 -1.24
CA GLN A 381 -10.10 -41.90 -0.42
C GLN A 381 -9.63 -42.64 0.85
N ARG A 382 -8.36 -43.02 0.94
CA ARG A 382 -7.79 -43.63 2.17
C ARG A 382 -7.53 -42.60 3.26
N TYR A 383 -7.41 -41.32 2.90
CA TYR A 383 -7.12 -40.21 3.81
C TYR A 383 -8.43 -39.63 4.36
N THR A 384 -8.96 -40.27 5.40
CA THR A 384 -10.19 -39.85 6.10
C THR A 384 -9.90 -39.12 7.41
N ASP A 385 -8.78 -39.44 8.06
CA ASP A 385 -8.35 -38.81 9.33
C ASP A 385 -7.25 -37.74 9.13
N THR A 386 -6.52 -37.79 8.02
CA THR A 386 -5.46 -36.84 7.68
C THR A 386 -5.92 -35.98 6.50
N PRO A 387 -5.84 -34.64 6.60
CA PRO A 387 -6.31 -33.80 5.52
C PRO A 387 -5.34 -33.79 4.33
N VAL A 388 -5.91 -33.74 3.12
CA VAL A 388 -5.16 -33.57 1.88
C VAL A 388 -5.10 -32.08 1.56
N ALA A 389 -3.92 -31.57 1.19
CA ALA A 389 -3.77 -30.20 0.70
C ALA A 389 -4.19 -30.09 -0.76
N TRP A 390 -4.91 -29.04 -1.10
CA TRP A 390 -5.40 -28.77 -2.46
C TRP A 390 -5.07 -27.34 -2.87
N ASP A 391 -4.89 -27.15 -4.16
CA ASP A 391 -4.63 -25.86 -4.78
C ASP A 391 -5.19 -25.82 -6.20
N THR A 392 -5.58 -24.63 -6.68
CA THR A 392 -6.14 -24.44 -8.03
C THR A 392 -5.36 -23.40 -8.82
N GLU A 393 -5.01 -23.76 -10.06
CA GLU A 393 -4.40 -22.84 -11.01
C GLU A 393 -5.44 -22.33 -11.99
N THR A 394 -5.42 -21.02 -12.25
CA THR A 394 -6.46 -20.39 -13.06
C THR A 394 -5.95 -19.27 -13.96
N THR A 395 -6.73 -18.94 -14.99
CA THR A 395 -6.36 -17.89 -15.96
C THR A 395 -6.51 -16.46 -15.42
N ALA A 396 -7.12 -16.26 -14.25
CA ALA A 396 -7.40 -14.92 -13.74
C ALA A 396 -7.51 -14.89 -12.20
N LEU A 397 -7.17 -13.73 -11.61
CA LEU A 397 -7.25 -13.51 -10.16
C LEU A 397 -8.69 -13.34 -9.62
N LYS A 398 -9.68 -13.22 -10.51
CA LYS A 398 -11.10 -13.10 -10.11
C LYS A 398 -11.80 -14.43 -10.37
N PRO A 399 -12.23 -15.19 -9.34
CA PRO A 399 -12.79 -16.54 -9.51
C PRO A 399 -13.91 -16.63 -10.56
N ARG A 400 -14.81 -15.65 -10.60
CA ARG A 400 -15.93 -15.58 -11.56
C ARG A 400 -15.50 -15.50 -13.03
N GLN A 401 -14.34 -14.90 -13.30
CA GLN A 401 -13.79 -14.72 -14.66
C GLN A 401 -12.71 -15.76 -14.98
N ALA A 402 -12.29 -16.52 -13.97
CA ALA A 402 -11.19 -17.45 -14.04
C ALA A 402 -11.63 -18.78 -14.65
N LYS A 403 -10.86 -19.27 -15.62
CA LYS A 403 -10.98 -20.65 -16.10
C LYS A 403 -9.97 -21.51 -15.35
N LEU A 404 -10.39 -22.72 -14.97
CA LEU A 404 -9.55 -23.69 -14.30
C LEU A 404 -8.50 -24.24 -15.28
N VAL A 405 -7.23 -24.10 -14.93
CA VAL A 405 -6.07 -24.59 -15.70
C VAL A 405 -5.62 -25.94 -15.17
N GLY A 406 -5.55 -26.11 -13.85
CA GLY A 406 -5.25 -27.39 -13.22
C GLY A 406 -5.52 -27.40 -11.73
N ILE A 407 -5.43 -28.60 -11.16
CA ILE A 407 -5.64 -28.84 -9.72
C ILE A 407 -4.42 -29.58 -9.17
N GLY A 408 -3.81 -29.02 -8.12
CA GLY A 408 -2.76 -29.67 -7.33
C GLY A 408 -3.34 -30.34 -6.09
N CYS A 409 -2.76 -31.46 -5.68
CA CYS A 409 -3.02 -32.02 -4.36
C CYS A 409 -1.78 -32.67 -3.74
N CYS A 410 -1.70 -32.67 -2.42
CA CYS A 410 -0.63 -33.28 -1.63
C CYS A 410 -1.22 -34.01 -0.41
N TRP A 411 -0.81 -35.25 -0.17
CA TRP A 411 -1.36 -36.10 0.91
C TRP A 411 -0.30 -36.61 1.89
N GLY A 412 0.97 -36.21 1.73
CA GLY A 412 2.07 -36.75 2.52
C GLY A 412 3.30 -35.85 2.56
N GLU A 413 4.25 -36.22 3.42
CA GLU A 413 5.50 -35.47 3.62
C GLU A 413 6.54 -35.77 2.54
N SER A 414 6.36 -36.82 1.73
CA SER A 414 7.30 -37.10 0.64
C SER A 414 7.14 -36.06 -0.47
N PRO A 415 8.23 -35.55 -1.06
CA PRO A 415 8.16 -34.68 -2.26
C PRO A 415 7.51 -35.35 -3.50
N ARG A 416 7.17 -36.64 -3.42
CA ARG A 416 6.45 -37.44 -4.44
C ARG A 416 4.98 -37.67 -4.11
N ASP A 417 4.55 -37.36 -2.89
CA ASP A 417 3.15 -37.48 -2.44
C ASP A 417 2.30 -36.29 -2.92
N VAL A 418 2.58 -35.85 -4.15
CA VAL A 418 2.01 -34.68 -4.79
C VAL A 418 1.55 -35.08 -6.18
N ALA A 419 0.36 -34.63 -6.59
CA ALA A 419 -0.15 -34.83 -7.93
C ALA A 419 -0.65 -33.51 -8.52
N TYR A 420 -0.54 -33.38 -9.84
CA TYR A 420 -1.08 -32.28 -10.61
C TYR A 420 -1.98 -32.82 -11.72
N ILE A 421 -3.16 -32.23 -11.85
CA ILE A 421 -4.22 -32.65 -12.77
C ILE A 421 -4.39 -31.53 -13.81
N PRO A 422 -3.81 -31.65 -15.02
CA PRO A 422 -3.95 -30.64 -16.06
C PRO A 422 -5.36 -30.68 -16.67
N ILE A 423 -6.04 -29.53 -16.72
CA ILE A 423 -7.45 -29.42 -17.18
C ILE A 423 -7.57 -28.47 -18.39
N GLY A 424 -6.93 -27.31 -18.31
CA GLY A 424 -7.18 -26.18 -19.21
C GLY A 424 -5.94 -25.51 -19.78
N HIS A 425 -4.82 -26.22 -19.88
CA HIS A 425 -3.63 -25.71 -20.57
C HIS A 425 -3.89 -25.51 -22.06
N THR A 426 -3.23 -24.53 -22.70
CA THR A 426 -3.32 -24.33 -24.15
C THR A 426 -2.55 -25.39 -24.92
N ASN A 427 -1.48 -25.94 -24.32
CA ASN A 427 -0.62 -26.98 -24.90
C ASN A 427 -0.52 -28.18 -23.96
N GLY A 428 -0.43 -29.40 -24.52
CA GLY A 428 -0.25 -30.64 -23.77
C GLY A 428 -1.52 -31.47 -23.57
N SER A 429 -1.38 -32.60 -22.87
CA SER A 429 -2.45 -33.58 -22.63
C SER A 429 -3.32 -33.17 -21.43
N ASN A 430 -4.34 -32.37 -21.67
CA ASN A 430 -5.35 -32.06 -20.66
C ASN A 430 -6.32 -33.22 -20.44
N PHE A 431 -6.87 -33.30 -19.23
CA PHE A 431 -7.99 -34.17 -18.91
C PHE A 431 -9.22 -33.39 -18.45
N ALA A 432 -9.98 -32.86 -19.41
CA ALA A 432 -11.14 -32.00 -19.15
C ALA A 432 -12.25 -32.64 -18.27
N SER A 433 -12.42 -33.97 -18.32
CA SER A 433 -13.42 -34.70 -17.52
C SER A 433 -12.94 -35.03 -16.09
N ALA A 434 -11.74 -34.58 -15.69
CA ALA A 434 -11.19 -34.88 -14.37
C ALA A 434 -12.09 -34.40 -13.23
N LEU A 435 -12.71 -33.23 -13.39
CA LEU A 435 -13.52 -32.61 -12.34
C LEU A 435 -14.77 -33.43 -12.00
N GLU A 436 -15.38 -34.10 -12.98
CA GLU A 436 -16.54 -34.97 -12.74
C GLU A 436 -16.16 -36.17 -11.86
N THR A 437 -14.95 -36.71 -12.06
CA THR A 437 -14.42 -37.84 -11.29
C THR A 437 -13.98 -37.41 -9.89
N LEU A 438 -13.43 -36.20 -9.74
CA LEU A 438 -13.03 -35.64 -8.45
C LEU A 438 -14.21 -35.13 -7.60
N ARG A 439 -15.34 -34.78 -8.24
CA ARG A 439 -16.49 -34.15 -7.57
C ARG A 439 -16.94 -34.89 -6.30
N PRO A 440 -17.13 -36.23 -6.28
CA PRO A 440 -17.54 -36.93 -5.07
C PRO A 440 -16.55 -36.79 -3.90
N LEU A 441 -15.26 -36.67 -4.21
CA LEU A 441 -14.21 -36.45 -3.21
C LEU A 441 -14.25 -35.00 -2.69
N LEU A 442 -14.31 -34.02 -3.59
CA LEU A 442 -14.30 -32.59 -3.27
C LEU A 442 -15.57 -32.15 -2.51
N GLU A 443 -16.74 -32.69 -2.85
CA GLU A 443 -18.03 -32.34 -2.24
C GLU A 443 -18.35 -33.10 -0.95
N SER A 444 -17.51 -34.06 -0.55
CA SER A 444 -17.73 -34.87 0.66
C SER A 444 -16.94 -34.34 1.85
N SER A 445 -17.59 -34.13 2.99
CA SER A 445 -16.92 -33.78 4.25
C SER A 445 -16.13 -34.92 4.89
N ASN A 446 -16.29 -36.17 4.39
CA ASN A 446 -15.58 -37.34 4.93
C ASN A 446 -14.09 -37.39 4.54
N TYR A 447 -13.70 -36.58 3.56
CA TYR A 447 -12.31 -36.44 3.13
C TYR A 447 -11.88 -35.02 3.51
N PRO A 448 -11.11 -34.84 4.59
CA PRO A 448 -10.73 -33.52 5.06
C PRO A 448 -9.74 -32.86 4.09
N LYS A 449 -9.87 -31.54 3.90
CA LYS A 449 -9.03 -30.73 3.02
C LYS A 449 -8.38 -29.58 3.76
N VAL A 450 -7.16 -29.23 3.33
CA VAL A 450 -6.52 -27.96 3.67
C VAL A 450 -6.24 -27.17 2.40
N LEU A 451 -6.46 -25.86 2.44
CA LEU A 451 -6.17 -24.96 1.33
C LEU A 451 -5.67 -23.64 1.90
N GLN A 452 -4.64 -23.06 1.29
CA GLN A 452 -4.21 -21.70 1.61
C GLN A 452 -5.16 -20.71 0.95
N ASN A 453 -5.84 -19.86 1.73
CA ASN A 453 -6.87 -18.95 1.20
C ASN A 453 -8.02 -19.70 0.50
N ALA A 454 -8.60 -20.67 1.23
CA ALA A 454 -9.61 -21.61 0.72
C ALA A 454 -10.81 -20.95 0.04
N LYS A 455 -11.14 -19.71 0.41
CA LYS A 455 -12.23 -18.91 -0.18
C LYS A 455 -12.07 -18.74 -1.69
N PHE A 456 -10.84 -18.53 -2.16
CA PHE A 456 -10.56 -18.37 -3.59
C PHE A 456 -10.86 -19.67 -4.34
N ASP A 457 -10.25 -20.79 -3.92
CA ASP A 457 -10.46 -22.10 -4.54
C ASP A 457 -11.90 -22.56 -4.47
N ARG A 458 -12.58 -22.30 -3.34
CA ARG A 458 -14.01 -22.57 -3.17
C ARG A 458 -14.83 -21.88 -4.25
N LEU A 459 -14.60 -20.58 -4.48
CA LEU A 459 -15.30 -19.84 -5.53
C LEU A 459 -14.95 -20.35 -6.93
N VAL A 460 -13.69 -20.68 -7.19
CA VAL A 460 -13.26 -21.29 -8.46
C VAL A 460 -14.01 -22.61 -8.70
N PHE A 461 -13.99 -23.53 -7.73
CA PHE A 461 -14.73 -24.79 -7.81
C PHE A 461 -16.23 -24.58 -7.99
N TRP A 462 -16.82 -23.61 -7.29
CA TRP A 462 -18.24 -23.29 -7.40
C TRP A 462 -18.62 -22.88 -8.83
N HIS A 463 -17.80 -22.04 -9.47
CA HIS A 463 -18.02 -21.64 -10.86
C HIS A 463 -17.83 -22.79 -11.87
N GLN A 464 -17.16 -23.87 -11.47
CA GLN A 464 -17.05 -25.12 -12.23
C GLN A 464 -18.12 -26.16 -11.83
N GLY A 465 -19.11 -25.78 -11.01
CA GLY A 465 -20.20 -26.65 -10.58
C GLY A 465 -19.80 -27.69 -9.53
N VAL A 466 -18.78 -27.40 -8.71
CA VAL A 466 -18.36 -28.23 -7.57
C VAL A 466 -18.54 -27.46 -6.27
N ASN A 467 -19.32 -28.00 -5.35
CA ASN A 467 -19.50 -27.43 -4.02
C ASN A 467 -18.47 -27.99 -3.04
N LEU A 468 -17.29 -27.36 -2.93
CA LEU A 468 -16.21 -27.80 -2.05
C LEU A 468 -16.69 -27.96 -0.60
N ARG A 469 -16.52 -29.15 -0.01
CA ARG A 469 -16.83 -29.41 1.41
C ARG A 469 -15.67 -30.06 2.13
N GLY A 470 -15.70 -30.04 3.46
CA GLY A 470 -14.67 -30.69 4.28
C GLY A 470 -13.36 -29.91 4.36
N VAL A 471 -13.35 -28.60 4.11
CA VAL A 471 -12.19 -27.76 4.41
C VAL A 471 -12.06 -27.67 5.93
N VAL A 472 -11.02 -28.26 6.49
CA VAL A 472 -10.79 -28.34 7.94
C VAL A 472 -9.73 -27.36 8.43
N PHE A 473 -8.91 -26.82 7.53
CA PHE A 473 -7.85 -25.89 7.90
C PHE A 473 -7.47 -24.96 6.74
N ASP A 474 -7.26 -23.68 7.06
CA ASP A 474 -6.66 -22.69 6.17
C ASP A 474 -5.45 -22.04 6.89
N PRO A 475 -4.20 -22.30 6.45
CA PRO A 475 -3.00 -21.75 7.08
C PRO A 475 -2.97 -20.22 7.12
N MET A 476 -3.59 -19.53 6.15
CA MET A 476 -3.71 -18.07 6.15
C MET A 476 -4.52 -17.58 7.34
N LEU A 477 -5.70 -18.17 7.55
CA LEU A 477 -6.61 -17.80 8.64
C LEU A 477 -6.04 -18.21 10.00
N ALA A 478 -5.42 -19.39 10.08
CA ALA A 478 -4.75 -19.86 11.28
C ALA A 478 -3.61 -18.92 11.70
N SER A 479 -2.75 -18.55 10.75
CA SER A 479 -1.69 -17.56 10.99
C SER A 479 -2.24 -16.19 11.37
N TYR A 480 -3.36 -15.77 10.80
CA TYR A 480 -3.99 -14.48 11.11
C TYR A 480 -4.53 -14.41 12.54
N VAL A 481 -5.12 -15.50 13.02
CA VAL A 481 -5.57 -15.60 14.41
C VAL A 481 -4.38 -15.50 15.38
N LEU A 482 -3.24 -16.11 15.04
CA LEU A 482 -2.02 -16.07 15.85
C LEU A 482 -1.29 -14.72 15.81
N HIS A 483 -1.17 -14.11 14.62
CA HIS A 483 -0.30 -12.95 14.35
C HIS A 483 -0.97 -11.90 13.43
N PRO A 484 -2.07 -11.26 13.84
CA PRO A 484 -2.94 -10.45 12.95
C PRO A 484 -2.27 -9.20 12.33
N GLU A 485 -1.09 -8.79 12.80
CA GLU A 485 -0.31 -7.68 12.26
C GLU A 485 0.70 -8.07 11.17
N ARG A 486 0.86 -9.37 10.89
CA ARG A 486 1.85 -9.88 9.92
C ARG A 486 1.24 -10.12 8.54
N ASN A 487 2.10 -10.46 7.58
CA ASN A 487 1.65 -10.96 6.27
C ASN A 487 1.35 -12.47 6.36
N HIS A 488 0.32 -12.92 5.66
CA HIS A 488 -0.23 -14.27 5.72
C HIS A 488 -0.19 -15.01 4.38
N ASN A 489 0.52 -14.47 3.37
CA ASN A 489 0.73 -15.20 2.11
C ASN A 489 1.62 -16.45 2.31
N LEU A 490 1.48 -17.44 1.42
CA LEU A 490 2.14 -18.74 1.56
C LEU A 490 3.67 -18.61 1.68
N GLY A 491 4.28 -17.76 0.86
CA GLY A 491 5.72 -17.51 0.86
C GLY A 491 6.26 -16.93 2.17
N GLU A 492 5.52 -16.05 2.85
CA GLU A 492 5.89 -15.53 4.17
C GLU A 492 5.66 -16.56 5.28
N LEU A 493 4.61 -17.39 5.16
CA LEU A 493 4.37 -18.49 6.11
C LEU A 493 5.49 -19.54 6.04
N ALA A 494 5.86 -19.98 4.83
CA ALA A 494 6.97 -20.91 4.62
C ALA A 494 8.29 -20.42 5.23
N ARG A 495 8.58 -19.12 5.07
CA ARG A 495 9.75 -18.47 5.70
C ARG A 495 9.67 -18.46 7.22
N ARG A 496 8.49 -18.16 7.79
CA ARG A 496 8.30 -18.00 9.23
C ARG A 496 8.41 -19.31 9.98
N TYR A 497 7.82 -20.37 9.45
CA TYR A 497 7.84 -21.70 10.07
C TYR A 497 9.08 -22.51 9.69
N TYR A 498 10.16 -21.80 9.30
CA TYR A 498 11.46 -22.38 9.00
C TYR A 498 11.35 -23.64 8.14
N LEU A 499 10.76 -23.48 6.95
CA LEU A 499 10.93 -24.41 5.84
C LEU A 499 12.05 -23.87 4.90
N PRO A 500 13.30 -23.63 5.37
CA PRO A 500 14.33 -22.92 4.60
C PRO A 500 14.83 -23.74 3.40
N GLU A 501 14.54 -25.03 3.38
CA GLU A 501 14.87 -25.97 2.32
C GLU A 501 13.88 -25.94 1.14
N ILE A 502 12.83 -25.10 1.23
CA ILE A 502 11.81 -24.93 0.19
C ILE A 502 11.88 -23.52 -0.40
N GLU A 503 12.26 -23.43 -1.67
CA GLU A 503 12.20 -22.18 -2.42
C GLU A 503 10.87 -22.09 -3.18
N LEU A 504 9.95 -21.27 -2.67
CA LEU A 504 8.70 -20.94 -3.35
C LEU A 504 8.95 -19.90 -4.45
N LYS A 505 8.58 -20.26 -5.68
CA LYS A 505 8.44 -19.30 -6.77
C LYS A 505 7.18 -18.47 -6.52
N SER A 506 7.23 -17.17 -6.82
CA SER A 506 6.03 -16.37 -6.93
C SER A 506 5.44 -16.49 -8.34
N TYR A 507 4.16 -16.16 -8.50
CA TYR A 507 3.52 -16.07 -9.83
C TYR A 507 4.31 -15.18 -10.82
N LYS A 508 5.07 -14.18 -10.33
CA LYS A 508 5.91 -13.31 -11.18
C LYS A 508 7.21 -13.97 -11.62
N ASP A 509 7.64 -15.00 -10.91
CA ASP A 509 8.84 -15.78 -11.24
C ASP A 509 8.50 -16.92 -12.22
N LEU A 510 7.21 -17.17 -12.45
CA LEU A 510 6.74 -17.90 -13.61
C LEU A 510 6.90 -16.95 -14.80
N GLU A 511 7.80 -17.28 -15.73
CA GLU A 511 8.13 -16.48 -16.91
C GLU A 511 6.98 -16.44 -17.94
N ILE A 512 5.77 -16.08 -17.48
CA ILE A 512 4.56 -16.04 -18.27
C ILE A 512 4.70 -14.94 -19.33
N PRO A 513 4.46 -15.25 -20.62
CA PRO A 513 4.54 -14.27 -21.68
C PRO A 513 3.63 -13.07 -21.42
N LYS A 514 4.09 -11.88 -21.81
CA LYS A 514 3.38 -10.63 -21.50
C LYS A 514 1.98 -10.62 -22.15
N GLY A 515 0.94 -10.61 -21.31
CA GLY A 515 -0.46 -10.59 -21.75
C GLY A 515 -1.10 -11.98 -21.84
N GLU A 516 -0.35 -13.04 -21.54
CA GLU A 516 -0.82 -14.42 -21.42
C GLU A 516 -1.06 -14.80 -19.95
N THR A 517 -1.52 -16.02 -19.72
CA THR A 517 -1.88 -16.55 -18.41
C THR A 517 -1.04 -17.77 -18.06
N ILE A 518 -1.27 -18.37 -16.89
CA ILE A 518 -0.59 -19.62 -16.52
C ILE A 518 -0.98 -20.80 -17.44
N ALA A 519 -2.10 -20.71 -18.17
CA ALA A 519 -2.53 -21.74 -19.12
C ALA A 519 -1.56 -21.94 -20.29
N GLU A 520 -0.76 -20.93 -20.61
CA GLU A 520 0.20 -20.94 -21.70
C GLU A 520 1.56 -21.57 -21.35
N LEU A 521 1.82 -21.78 -20.05
CA LEU A 521 2.98 -22.52 -19.60
C LEU A 521 2.84 -24.03 -19.88
N ASP A 522 3.97 -24.70 -19.99
CA ASP A 522 4.00 -26.16 -20.05
C ASP A 522 3.47 -26.79 -18.76
N ILE A 523 2.95 -28.01 -18.90
CA ILE A 523 2.30 -28.74 -17.81
C ILE A 523 3.30 -29.02 -16.69
N GLU A 524 4.54 -29.35 -17.03
CA GLU A 524 5.59 -29.68 -16.07
C GLU A 524 5.96 -28.48 -15.18
N THR A 525 6.11 -27.30 -15.75
CA THR A 525 6.38 -26.05 -15.03
C THR A 525 5.24 -25.70 -14.09
N THR A 526 4.00 -25.79 -14.57
CA THR A 526 2.81 -25.47 -13.77
C THR A 526 2.57 -26.52 -12.69
N ALA A 527 2.80 -27.80 -13.00
CA ALA A 527 2.75 -28.89 -12.04
C ALA A 527 3.76 -28.66 -10.91
N ALA A 528 5.00 -28.31 -11.23
CA ALA A 528 6.02 -28.04 -10.23
C ALA A 528 5.67 -26.84 -9.32
N TYR A 529 5.07 -25.79 -9.88
CA TYR A 529 4.59 -24.63 -9.13
C TYR A 529 3.42 -24.99 -8.19
N CYS A 530 2.30 -25.45 -8.75
CA CYS A 530 1.09 -25.80 -8.01
C CYS A 530 1.34 -26.95 -7.01
N GLY A 531 2.14 -27.93 -7.41
CA GLY A 531 2.56 -29.02 -6.55
C GLY A 531 3.39 -28.57 -5.35
N MET A 532 4.23 -27.55 -5.52
CA MET A 532 4.96 -26.94 -4.42
C MET A 532 4.03 -26.16 -3.48
N ASP A 533 3.07 -25.41 -4.02
CA ASP A 533 2.09 -24.68 -3.21
C ASP A 533 1.22 -25.63 -2.37
N ALA A 534 0.74 -26.73 -2.95
CA ALA A 534 0.03 -27.79 -2.23
C ALA A 534 0.93 -28.48 -1.19
N TYR A 535 2.19 -28.77 -1.52
CA TYR A 535 3.14 -29.41 -0.60
C TYR A 535 3.49 -28.53 0.60
N VAL A 536 3.78 -27.24 0.37
CA VAL A 536 4.04 -26.30 1.46
C VAL A 536 2.80 -26.11 2.32
N THR A 537 1.63 -25.98 1.70
CA THR A 537 0.36 -25.89 2.42
C THR A 537 0.19 -27.10 3.36
N PHE A 538 0.45 -28.33 2.88
CA PHE A 538 0.42 -29.53 3.71
C PHE A 538 1.42 -29.47 4.87
N ARG A 539 2.68 -29.11 4.59
CA ARG A 539 3.77 -29.05 5.59
C ARG A 539 3.56 -27.98 6.66
N LEU A 540 2.84 -26.89 6.36
CA LEU A 540 2.54 -25.83 7.31
C LEU A 540 1.49 -26.21 8.35
N VAL A 541 0.58 -27.13 8.04
CA VAL A 541 -0.54 -27.50 8.91
C VAL A 541 -0.08 -27.95 10.30
N PRO A 542 0.80 -28.97 10.46
CA PRO A 542 1.18 -29.45 11.79
C PRO A 542 1.88 -28.37 12.63
N GLU A 543 2.74 -27.55 12.01
CA GLU A 543 3.49 -26.48 12.69
C GLU A 543 2.55 -25.39 13.23
N ILE A 544 1.62 -24.90 12.41
CA ILE A 544 0.67 -23.87 12.83
C ILE A 544 -0.36 -24.44 13.80
N GLN A 545 -0.77 -25.70 13.64
CA GLN A 545 -1.65 -26.38 14.60
C GLN A 545 -1.01 -26.53 15.97
N ALA A 546 0.28 -26.84 16.04
CA ALA A 546 1.02 -26.90 17.30
C ALA A 546 1.01 -25.54 18.01
N GLU A 547 1.29 -24.45 17.29
CA GLU A 547 1.26 -23.10 17.85
C GLU A 547 -0.16 -22.67 18.29
N LEU A 548 -1.20 -23.00 17.52
CA LEU A 548 -2.59 -22.78 17.91
C LEU A 548 -2.94 -23.55 19.20
N ALA A 549 -2.47 -24.79 19.34
CA ALA A 549 -2.77 -25.63 20.49
C ALA A 549 -2.19 -25.06 21.81
N GLU A 550 -1.12 -24.27 21.75
CA GLU A 550 -0.57 -23.57 22.93
C GLU A 550 -1.51 -22.50 23.48
N ILE A 551 -2.46 -22.02 22.67
CA ILE A 551 -3.40 -20.95 23.03
C ILE A 551 -4.84 -21.41 22.77
N PRO A 552 -5.45 -22.19 23.69
CA PRO A 552 -6.77 -22.80 23.48
C PRO A 552 -7.89 -21.84 23.08
N ALA A 553 -7.86 -20.60 23.57
CA ALA A 553 -8.84 -19.57 23.21
C ALA A 553 -8.73 -19.17 21.72
N LEU A 554 -7.51 -19.04 21.19
CA LEU A 554 -7.28 -18.73 19.79
C LEU A 554 -7.60 -19.94 18.90
N HIS A 555 -7.27 -21.15 19.34
CA HIS A 555 -7.66 -22.36 18.64
C HIS A 555 -9.19 -22.46 18.49
N LYS A 556 -9.93 -22.22 19.58
CA LYS A 556 -11.38 -22.20 19.55
C LYS A 556 -11.93 -21.09 18.65
N LEU A 557 -11.37 -19.88 18.71
CA LEU A 557 -11.75 -18.78 17.82
C LEU A 557 -11.55 -19.14 16.34
N PHE A 558 -10.43 -19.79 16.01
CA PHE A 558 -10.16 -20.25 14.65
C PHE A 558 -11.19 -21.29 14.18
N GLN A 559 -11.47 -22.31 15.00
CA GLN A 559 -12.39 -23.40 14.66
C GLN A 559 -13.86 -22.98 14.62
N ASP A 560 -14.31 -22.19 15.61
CA ASP A 560 -15.73 -21.88 15.80
C ASP A 560 -16.16 -20.62 15.01
N VAL A 561 -15.20 -19.77 14.62
CA VAL A 561 -15.50 -18.46 14.01
C VAL A 561 -14.84 -18.28 12.65
N GLU A 562 -13.50 -18.31 12.54
CA GLU A 562 -12.84 -17.94 11.27
C GLU A 562 -13.01 -18.99 10.18
N MET A 563 -12.86 -20.28 10.51
CA MET A 563 -13.01 -21.38 9.54
C MET A 563 -14.44 -21.50 8.98
N PRO A 564 -15.52 -21.50 9.80
CA PRO A 564 -16.88 -21.59 9.26
C PRO A 564 -17.26 -20.35 8.46
N LEU A 565 -16.78 -19.17 8.87
CA LEU A 565 -17.08 -17.89 8.21
C LEU A 565 -16.54 -17.83 6.78
N GLU A 566 -15.43 -18.49 6.48
CA GLU A 566 -14.85 -18.55 5.13
C GLU A 566 -15.89 -18.93 4.07
N SER A 567 -16.65 -20.01 4.32
CA SER A 567 -17.68 -20.48 3.41
C SER A 567 -18.86 -19.51 3.27
N VAL A 568 -19.22 -18.81 4.35
CA VAL A 568 -20.27 -17.77 4.35
C VAL A 568 -19.85 -16.61 3.46
N LEU A 569 -18.60 -16.16 3.58
CA LEU A 569 -18.08 -15.06 2.77
C LEU A 569 -17.99 -15.45 1.31
N ALA A 570 -17.51 -16.65 0.98
CA ALA A 570 -17.53 -17.13 -0.40
C ALA A 570 -18.94 -17.11 -0.99
N GLU A 571 -19.96 -17.53 -0.24
CA GLU A 571 -21.35 -17.47 -0.72
C GLU A 571 -21.84 -16.03 -0.92
N MET A 572 -21.53 -15.11 -0.01
CA MET A 572 -21.84 -13.69 -0.17
C MET A 572 -21.18 -13.09 -1.42
N GLU A 573 -19.91 -13.45 -1.69
CA GLU A 573 -19.16 -13.02 -2.87
C GLU A 573 -19.72 -13.61 -4.16
N TYR A 574 -20.19 -14.85 -4.11
CA TYR A 574 -20.82 -15.51 -5.25
C TYR A 574 -22.15 -14.84 -5.64
N TRP A 575 -22.98 -14.51 -4.66
CA TRP A 575 -24.28 -13.88 -4.90
C TRP A 575 -24.11 -12.40 -5.27
N GLY A 576 -23.25 -11.64 -4.59
CA GLY A 576 -23.10 -10.20 -4.80
C GLY A 576 -24.39 -9.42 -4.53
N ILE A 577 -24.43 -8.13 -4.87
CA ILE A 577 -25.63 -7.28 -4.71
C ILE A 577 -26.04 -6.64 -6.04
N ARG A 578 -27.34 -6.61 -6.33
CA ARG A 578 -27.86 -6.00 -7.57
C ARG A 578 -27.90 -4.48 -7.46
N ILE A 579 -27.59 -3.82 -8.58
CA ILE A 579 -27.60 -2.37 -8.71
C ILE A 579 -28.57 -1.94 -9.82
N ASP A 580 -29.36 -0.90 -9.54
CA ASP A 580 -30.13 -0.18 -10.55
C ASP A 580 -29.23 0.84 -11.27
N THR A 581 -28.67 0.40 -12.40
CA THR A 581 -27.79 1.21 -13.25
C THR A 581 -28.52 2.38 -13.89
N GLY A 582 -29.77 2.19 -14.31
CA GLY A 582 -30.60 3.25 -14.89
C GLY A 582 -30.88 4.38 -13.91
N TYR A 583 -31.14 4.06 -12.64
CA TYR A 583 -31.26 5.05 -11.58
C TYR A 583 -29.94 5.80 -11.34
N LEU A 584 -28.79 5.11 -11.33
CA LEU A 584 -27.49 5.76 -11.15
C LEU A 584 -27.13 6.70 -12.30
N GLU A 585 -27.45 6.35 -13.55
CA GLU A 585 -27.25 7.23 -14.70
C GLU A 585 -28.09 8.50 -14.60
N ALA A 586 -29.37 8.37 -14.24
CA ALA A 586 -30.24 9.51 -14.00
C ALA A 586 -29.74 10.40 -12.84
N LEU A 587 -29.26 9.77 -11.76
CA LEU A 587 -28.66 10.48 -10.63
C LEU A 587 -27.35 11.19 -11.05
N SER A 588 -26.52 10.58 -11.89
CA SER A 588 -25.29 11.20 -12.40
C SER A 588 -25.59 12.49 -13.16
N GLN A 589 -26.61 12.49 -14.03
CA GLN A 589 -27.05 13.68 -14.77
C GLN A 589 -27.57 14.78 -13.83
N GLN A 590 -28.41 14.44 -12.86
CA GLN A 590 -28.90 15.40 -11.86
C GLN A 590 -27.77 16.03 -11.05
N LEU A 591 -26.71 15.28 -10.76
CA LEU A 591 -25.56 15.79 -10.02
C LEU A 591 -24.67 16.67 -10.85
N GLU A 592 -24.52 16.36 -12.14
CA GLU A 592 -23.79 17.22 -13.07
C GLU A 592 -24.44 18.61 -13.13
N GLU A 593 -25.77 18.68 -13.23
CA GLU A 593 -26.52 19.95 -13.20
C GLU A 593 -26.32 20.71 -11.87
N LYS A 594 -26.40 20.01 -10.73
CA LYS A 594 -26.17 20.63 -9.41
C LYS A 594 -24.74 21.14 -9.26
N LEU A 595 -23.74 20.37 -9.68
CA LEU A 595 -22.33 20.75 -9.61
C LEU A 595 -22.06 22.00 -10.46
N GLN A 596 -22.65 22.09 -11.65
CA GLN A 596 -22.56 23.28 -12.50
C GLN A 596 -23.23 24.50 -11.84
N GLY A 597 -24.37 24.32 -11.17
CA GLY A 597 -25.02 25.39 -10.41
C GLY A 597 -24.19 25.91 -9.23
N ILE A 598 -23.57 25.01 -8.47
CA ILE A 598 -22.66 25.36 -7.36
C ILE A 598 -21.40 26.05 -7.89
N GLU A 599 -20.85 25.57 -9.01
CA GLU A 599 -19.69 26.17 -9.66
C GLU A 599 -20.00 27.61 -10.12
N GLN A 600 -21.14 27.84 -10.77
CA GLN A 600 -21.58 29.19 -11.15
C GLN A 600 -21.75 30.10 -9.92
N THR A 601 -22.32 29.58 -8.84
CA THR A 601 -22.48 30.31 -7.57
C THR A 601 -21.12 30.68 -6.98
N ALA A 602 -20.16 29.75 -6.99
CA ALA A 602 -18.80 29.99 -6.50
C ALA A 602 -18.07 31.05 -7.35
N PHE A 603 -18.26 31.04 -8.68
CA PHE A 603 -17.68 32.07 -9.56
C PHE A 603 -18.26 33.46 -9.30
N GLN A 604 -19.57 33.56 -9.08
CA GLN A 604 -20.21 34.82 -8.74
C GLN A 604 -19.70 35.37 -7.39
N GLN A 605 -19.52 34.49 -6.40
CA GLN A 605 -19.03 34.87 -5.07
C GLN A 605 -17.54 35.22 -5.06
N ALA A 606 -16.73 34.54 -5.87
CA ALA A 606 -15.29 34.81 -5.99
C ALA A 606 -14.96 36.00 -6.89
N GLY A 607 -15.85 36.36 -7.82
CA GLY A 607 -15.63 37.42 -8.81
C GLY A 607 -14.74 37.00 -10.00
N GLU A 608 -14.24 35.77 -10.01
CA GLU A 608 -13.45 35.19 -11.10
C GLU A 608 -13.77 33.70 -11.31
N LYS A 609 -13.39 33.18 -12.48
CA LYS A 609 -13.49 31.75 -12.78
C LYS A 609 -12.23 31.03 -12.30
N PHE A 610 -12.41 29.92 -11.61
CA PHE A 610 -11.32 29.08 -11.10
C PHE A 610 -11.76 27.61 -11.06
N ASN A 611 -10.85 26.67 -10.88
CA ASN A 611 -11.18 25.26 -10.74
C ASN A 611 -11.38 24.91 -9.26
N LEU A 612 -12.62 24.61 -8.86
CA LEU A 612 -12.98 24.23 -7.48
C LEU A 612 -12.28 22.93 -7.01
N GLY A 613 -11.93 22.04 -7.94
CA GLY A 613 -11.19 20.82 -7.70
C GLY A 613 -9.68 21.02 -7.52
N SER A 614 -9.10 22.15 -7.94
CA SER A 614 -7.65 22.40 -7.90
C SER A 614 -7.20 23.00 -6.56
N PRO A 615 -6.43 22.28 -5.72
CA PRO A 615 -5.99 22.81 -4.43
C PRO A 615 -5.09 24.04 -4.56
N LYS A 616 -4.32 24.13 -5.67
CA LYS A 616 -3.41 25.26 -5.95
C LYS A 616 -4.19 26.53 -6.28
N GLN A 617 -5.15 26.45 -7.20
CA GLN A 617 -5.96 27.63 -7.57
C GLN A 617 -6.82 28.09 -6.40
N LEU A 618 -7.43 27.14 -5.67
CA LEU A 618 -8.21 27.47 -4.48
C LEU A 618 -7.35 28.08 -3.36
N SER A 619 -6.11 27.60 -3.17
CA SER A 619 -5.21 28.21 -2.19
C SER A 619 -4.83 29.65 -2.57
N GLU A 620 -4.63 29.94 -3.85
CA GLU A 620 -4.33 31.28 -4.33
C GLU A 620 -5.53 32.21 -4.09
N LEU A 621 -6.72 31.77 -4.50
CA LEU A 621 -7.96 32.52 -4.31
C LEU A 621 -8.23 32.81 -2.83
N LEU A 622 -8.28 31.77 -1.98
CA LEU A 622 -8.70 31.92 -0.57
C LEU A 622 -7.73 32.75 0.25
N PHE A 623 -6.42 32.58 0.10
CA PHE A 623 -5.44 33.17 1.03
C PHE A 623 -4.65 34.34 0.45
N ASN A 624 -4.56 34.49 -0.87
CA ASN A 624 -3.84 35.61 -1.49
C ASN A 624 -4.79 36.67 -2.06
N GLN A 625 -5.92 36.27 -2.64
CA GLN A 625 -6.89 37.24 -3.18
C GLN A 625 -7.95 37.65 -2.17
N LEU A 626 -8.61 36.68 -1.52
CA LEU A 626 -9.66 36.92 -0.52
C LEU A 626 -9.11 37.16 0.90
N ASP A 627 -7.79 37.04 1.08
CA ASP A 627 -7.06 37.28 2.32
C ASP A 627 -7.66 36.59 3.57
N LEU A 628 -8.14 35.35 3.42
CA LEU A 628 -8.67 34.57 4.54
C LEU A 628 -7.59 34.22 5.58
N ASP A 629 -8.02 33.96 6.82
CA ASP A 629 -7.11 33.76 7.95
C ASP A 629 -6.18 32.55 7.75
N ARG A 630 -4.92 32.87 7.43
CA ARG A 630 -3.84 31.90 7.20
C ARG A 630 -3.51 31.07 8.45
N ARG A 631 -3.89 31.52 9.66
CA ARG A 631 -3.67 30.76 10.91
C ARG A 631 -4.56 29.52 11.00
N LYS A 632 -5.69 29.51 10.28
CA LYS A 632 -6.61 28.37 10.22
C LYS A 632 -6.14 27.26 9.28
N SER A 633 -5.10 27.52 8.46
CA SER A 633 -4.54 26.59 7.48
C SER A 633 -3.06 26.28 7.75
N ARG A 634 -2.58 25.13 7.27
CA ARG A 634 -1.13 24.81 7.28
C ARG A 634 -0.52 25.09 5.93
N LYS A 635 0.76 25.48 5.90
CA LYS A 635 1.52 25.61 4.65
C LYS A 635 1.86 24.23 4.07
N THR A 636 1.65 24.07 2.79
CA THR A 636 1.91 22.87 1.99
C THR A 636 2.74 23.21 0.74
N LYS A 637 3.14 22.21 -0.04
CA LYS A 637 3.90 22.41 -1.28
C LYS A 637 3.14 23.20 -2.35
N THR A 638 1.80 23.17 -2.33
CA THR A 638 0.93 23.82 -3.32
C THR A 638 0.35 25.16 -2.83
N GLY A 639 0.83 25.70 -1.70
CA GLY A 639 0.26 26.86 -1.02
C GLY A 639 -0.24 26.50 0.37
N TYR A 640 -1.27 27.17 0.86
CA TYR A 640 -1.97 26.79 2.08
C TYR A 640 -2.87 25.58 1.84
N SER A 641 -3.06 24.73 2.85
CA SER A 641 -3.93 23.57 2.75
C SER A 641 -5.36 24.04 2.46
N THR A 642 -6.01 23.34 1.53
CA THR A 642 -7.44 23.47 1.26
C THR A 642 -8.16 22.15 1.47
N ASP A 643 -7.62 21.29 2.34
CA ASP A 643 -8.30 20.05 2.74
C ASP A 643 -9.63 20.34 3.46
N HIS A 644 -10.47 19.30 3.57
CA HIS A 644 -11.79 19.42 4.20
C HIS A 644 -11.70 20.00 5.62
N ALA A 645 -10.73 19.55 6.44
CA ALA A 645 -10.57 20.03 7.81
C ALA A 645 -10.18 21.52 7.89
N THR A 646 -9.45 22.03 6.89
CA THR A 646 -9.08 23.44 6.80
C THR A 646 -10.26 24.27 6.32
N LEU A 647 -10.95 23.83 5.28
CA LEU A 647 -12.13 24.51 4.76
C LEU A 647 -13.25 24.58 5.81
N GLU A 648 -13.45 23.54 6.62
CA GLU A 648 -14.38 23.55 7.76
C GLU A 648 -14.05 24.64 8.79
N LYS A 649 -12.76 24.91 9.07
CA LYS A 649 -12.36 25.99 9.99
C LYS A 649 -12.60 27.38 9.39
N LEU A 650 -12.54 27.48 8.06
CA LEU A 650 -12.77 28.69 7.29
C LEU A 650 -14.26 28.94 6.99
N ARG A 651 -15.14 28.00 7.36
CA ARG A 651 -16.59 28.15 7.20
C ARG A 651 -17.05 29.44 7.90
N GLY A 652 -17.88 30.21 7.20
CA GLY A 652 -18.37 31.50 7.68
C GLY A 652 -17.42 32.69 7.44
N ASP A 653 -16.16 32.46 7.07
CA ASP A 653 -15.25 33.57 6.73
C ASP A 653 -15.58 34.15 5.34
N HIS A 654 -16.02 33.31 4.38
CA HIS A 654 -16.48 33.75 3.06
C HIS A 654 -17.47 32.75 2.42
N PRO A 655 -18.54 33.20 1.73
CA PRO A 655 -19.54 32.31 1.11
C PRO A 655 -18.96 31.27 0.14
N VAL A 656 -17.89 31.61 -0.57
CA VAL A 656 -17.22 30.69 -1.53
C VAL A 656 -16.71 29.41 -0.86
N VAL A 657 -16.38 29.46 0.44
CA VAL A 657 -15.87 28.30 1.18
C VAL A 657 -16.96 27.24 1.31
N ASP A 658 -18.20 27.65 1.56
CA ASP A 658 -19.35 26.75 1.66
C ASP A 658 -19.67 26.11 0.31
N ALA A 659 -19.71 26.91 -0.77
CA ALA A 659 -19.91 26.39 -2.12
C ALA A 659 -18.82 25.38 -2.53
N VAL A 660 -17.55 25.65 -2.17
CA VAL A 660 -16.44 24.73 -2.47
C VAL A 660 -16.52 23.45 -1.64
N LEU A 661 -16.89 23.53 -0.36
CA LEU A 661 -17.10 22.36 0.49
C LEU A 661 -18.21 21.46 -0.06
N GLU A 662 -19.33 22.06 -0.45
CA GLU A 662 -20.46 21.35 -1.05
C GLU A 662 -20.06 20.72 -2.39
N TYR A 663 -19.45 21.48 -3.29
CA TYR A 663 -18.96 21.00 -4.59
C TYR A 663 -18.03 19.80 -4.43
N ARG A 664 -16.99 19.91 -3.58
CA ARG A 664 -16.01 18.81 -3.40
C ARG A 664 -16.64 17.57 -2.80
N THR A 665 -17.60 17.76 -1.90
CA THR A 665 -18.32 16.64 -1.29
C THR A 665 -19.14 15.89 -2.34
N LEU A 666 -19.96 16.61 -3.11
CA LEU A 666 -20.79 16.03 -4.17
C LEU A 666 -19.95 15.46 -5.31
N ALA A 667 -18.93 16.17 -5.78
CA ALA A 667 -18.05 15.71 -6.87
C ALA A 667 -17.30 14.43 -6.49
N LYS A 668 -16.77 14.35 -5.26
CA LYS A 668 -16.13 13.13 -4.76
C LYS A 668 -17.13 11.98 -4.74
N LEU A 669 -18.32 12.19 -4.19
CA LEU A 669 -19.32 11.14 -4.08
C LEU A 669 -19.85 10.68 -5.46
N LYS A 670 -20.03 11.59 -6.41
CA LYS A 670 -20.35 11.28 -7.80
C LYS A 670 -19.27 10.39 -8.43
N SER A 671 -18.02 10.84 -8.37
CA SER A 671 -16.88 10.12 -8.96
C SER A 671 -16.61 8.75 -8.31
N THR A 672 -16.78 8.63 -6.98
CA THR A 672 -16.46 7.40 -6.24
C THR A 672 -17.56 6.35 -6.29
N TYR A 673 -18.84 6.76 -6.37
CA TYR A 673 -19.97 5.83 -6.31
C TYR A 673 -20.83 5.89 -7.56
N VAL A 674 -21.39 7.06 -7.88
CA VAL A 674 -22.43 7.17 -8.91
C VAL A 674 -21.88 6.83 -10.30
N ASP A 675 -20.69 7.32 -10.65
CA ASP A 675 -20.07 7.06 -11.96
C ASP A 675 -19.25 5.75 -11.97
N ALA A 676 -18.71 5.33 -10.82
CA ALA A 676 -17.83 4.17 -10.74
C ALA A 676 -18.60 2.84 -10.63
N LEU A 677 -19.69 2.79 -9.86
CA LEU A 677 -20.44 1.54 -9.63
C LEU A 677 -21.00 0.94 -10.92
N PRO A 678 -21.60 1.70 -11.86
CA PRO A 678 -22.08 1.13 -13.12
C PRO A 678 -21.00 0.42 -13.93
N GLY A 679 -19.75 0.93 -13.91
CA GLY A 679 -18.61 0.30 -14.59
C GLY A 679 -18.09 -0.97 -13.91
N LEU A 680 -18.57 -1.28 -12.70
CA LEU A 680 -18.23 -2.49 -11.94
C LEU A 680 -19.36 -3.54 -11.95
N VAL A 681 -20.51 -3.20 -12.51
CA VAL A 681 -21.65 -4.13 -12.64
C VAL A 681 -21.32 -5.18 -13.70
N ASP A 682 -21.53 -6.43 -13.35
CA ASP A 682 -21.47 -7.54 -14.28
C ASP A 682 -22.66 -7.49 -15.24
N ALA A 683 -22.40 -7.48 -16.55
CA ALA A 683 -23.42 -7.24 -17.56
C ALA A 683 -24.50 -8.33 -17.62
N GLU A 684 -24.15 -9.58 -17.29
CA GLU A 684 -25.07 -10.71 -17.36
C GLU A 684 -25.99 -10.77 -16.14
N THR A 685 -25.43 -10.54 -14.96
CA THR A 685 -26.16 -10.68 -13.69
C THR A 685 -26.76 -9.38 -13.16
N GLN A 686 -26.29 -8.23 -13.64
CA GLN A 686 -26.60 -6.90 -13.10
C GLN A 686 -26.21 -6.73 -11.63
N ARG A 687 -25.21 -7.47 -11.16
CA ARG A 687 -24.73 -7.44 -9.77
C ARG A 687 -23.30 -6.94 -9.67
N ILE A 688 -22.96 -6.40 -8.50
CA ILE A 688 -21.61 -6.07 -8.08
C ILE A 688 -21.15 -7.13 -7.09
N TYR A 689 -19.91 -7.56 -7.28
CA TYR A 689 -19.23 -8.54 -6.45
C TYR A 689 -18.09 -7.84 -5.72
N THR A 690 -18.13 -7.84 -4.39
CA THR A 690 -17.06 -7.29 -3.55
C THR A 690 -16.27 -8.42 -2.92
N ASP A 691 -14.98 -8.23 -2.69
CA ASP A 691 -14.17 -9.21 -1.96
C ASP A 691 -14.21 -8.86 -0.46
N PHE A 692 -14.69 -9.77 0.38
CA PHE A 692 -14.60 -9.73 1.83
C PHE A 692 -13.29 -10.37 2.30
N ASN A 693 -12.51 -9.60 3.04
CA ASN A 693 -11.18 -10.01 3.51
C ASN A 693 -11.23 -10.26 5.03
N GLN A 694 -10.96 -11.50 5.45
CA GLN A 694 -10.86 -11.87 6.86
C GLN A 694 -9.51 -11.48 7.48
N ALA A 695 -8.42 -11.74 6.77
CA ALA A 695 -7.04 -11.68 7.29
C ALA A 695 -6.32 -10.36 6.97
N VAL A 696 -6.99 -9.21 7.10
CA VAL A 696 -6.41 -7.88 6.77
C VAL A 696 -6.39 -6.92 7.96
N THR A 697 -7.50 -6.81 8.71
CA THR A 697 -7.57 -5.83 9.79
C THR A 697 -6.94 -6.39 11.07
N THR A 698 -6.25 -5.56 11.86
CA THR A 698 -5.66 -6.03 13.14
C THR A 698 -6.69 -6.21 14.26
N THR A 699 -7.93 -5.76 14.07
CA THR A 699 -9.00 -5.83 15.06
C THR A 699 -9.92 -7.03 14.86
N GLY A 700 -9.75 -7.83 13.81
CA GLY A 700 -10.66 -8.92 13.50
C GLY A 700 -11.87 -8.52 12.64
N ARG A 701 -12.00 -7.24 12.26
CA ARG A 701 -13.08 -6.75 11.38
C ARG A 701 -12.90 -7.26 9.95
N LEU A 702 -14.01 -7.60 9.31
CA LEU A 702 -14.01 -7.78 7.87
C LEU A 702 -13.66 -6.45 7.19
N SER A 703 -12.99 -6.51 6.05
CA SER A 703 -12.85 -5.36 5.14
C SER A 703 -13.27 -5.75 3.74
N SER A 704 -13.82 -4.80 2.98
CA SER A 704 -14.31 -5.03 1.62
C SER A 704 -13.43 -4.32 0.58
N SER A 705 -13.19 -4.97 -0.56
CA SER A 705 -12.44 -4.44 -1.71
C SER A 705 -13.13 -4.75 -3.05
N ASN A 706 -12.73 -4.05 -4.11
CA ASN A 706 -13.13 -4.30 -5.50
C ASN A 706 -14.64 -4.41 -5.80
N PRO A 707 -15.52 -3.50 -5.35
CA PRO A 707 -15.26 -2.22 -4.67
C PRO A 707 -15.41 -2.31 -3.15
N ASN A 708 -14.94 -1.28 -2.42
CA ASN A 708 -15.15 -1.20 -0.98
C ASN A 708 -16.57 -0.74 -0.64
N LEU A 709 -17.47 -1.70 -0.42
CA LEU A 709 -18.87 -1.46 -0.06
C LEU A 709 -19.07 -1.12 1.42
N GLN A 710 -18.08 -1.37 2.28
CA GLN A 710 -18.15 -0.99 3.69
C GLN A 710 -18.12 0.53 3.91
N ASN A 711 -17.53 1.29 2.98
CA ASN A 711 -17.38 2.73 3.12
C ASN A 711 -18.55 3.55 2.55
N ILE A 712 -19.65 2.91 2.13
CA ILE A 712 -20.82 3.63 1.60
C ILE A 712 -21.39 4.54 2.70
N PRO A 713 -21.42 5.87 2.51
CA PRO A 713 -21.83 6.78 3.57
C PRO A 713 -23.29 6.54 4.00
N THR A 714 -23.60 6.87 5.26
CA THR A 714 -24.90 6.56 5.91
C THR A 714 -25.74 7.77 6.27
N ARG A 715 -25.12 8.96 6.44
CA ARG A 715 -25.71 10.05 7.25
C ARG A 715 -26.30 11.21 6.45
N THR A 716 -25.94 11.37 5.18
CA THR A 716 -26.40 12.51 4.37
C THR A 716 -27.57 12.10 3.48
N GLU A 717 -28.43 13.06 3.12
CA GLU A 717 -29.50 12.85 2.13
C GLU A 717 -28.94 12.29 0.82
N PHE A 718 -27.76 12.76 0.43
CA PHE A 718 -27.04 12.23 -0.71
C PHE A 718 -26.63 10.75 -0.54
N SER A 719 -26.16 10.35 0.64
CA SER A 719 -25.79 8.94 0.85
C SER A 719 -26.99 8.01 0.73
N ARG A 720 -28.16 8.48 1.17
CA ARG A 720 -29.44 7.79 1.01
C ARG A 720 -29.77 7.59 -0.48
N GLN A 721 -29.52 8.59 -1.32
CA GLN A 721 -29.71 8.45 -2.77
C GLN A 721 -28.79 7.39 -3.37
N ILE A 722 -27.51 7.31 -2.99
CA ILE A 722 -26.64 6.19 -3.45
C ILE A 722 -27.22 4.84 -3.02
N ARG A 723 -27.65 4.69 -1.76
CA ARG A 723 -28.21 3.45 -1.24
C ARG A 723 -29.48 3.02 -1.97
N LYS A 724 -30.25 3.95 -2.52
CA LYS A 724 -31.44 3.63 -3.33
C LYS A 724 -31.11 2.79 -4.57
N ALA A 725 -29.89 2.91 -5.10
CA ALA A 725 -29.44 2.12 -6.24
C ALA A 725 -29.25 0.63 -5.90
N PHE A 726 -29.09 0.27 -4.63
CA PHE A 726 -28.90 -1.11 -4.21
C PHE A 726 -30.26 -1.75 -3.99
N VAL A 727 -30.58 -2.73 -4.83
CA VAL A 727 -31.89 -3.37 -4.92
C VAL A 727 -31.75 -4.88 -4.75
N PRO A 728 -32.77 -5.59 -4.24
CA PRO A 728 -32.77 -7.03 -4.21
C PRO A 728 -33.04 -7.61 -5.61
N LYS A 729 -33.04 -8.93 -5.74
CA LYS A 729 -33.66 -9.62 -6.88
C LYS A 729 -35.11 -9.14 -7.12
N ASP A 730 -35.60 -9.24 -8.36
CA ASP A 730 -36.99 -8.87 -8.68
C ASP A 730 -37.98 -9.67 -7.80
N ASP A 731 -39.02 -8.98 -7.34
CA ASP A 731 -40.06 -9.49 -6.44
C ASP A 731 -39.56 -9.95 -5.05
N TRP A 732 -38.30 -9.65 -4.70
CA TRP A 732 -37.74 -9.92 -3.38
C TRP A 732 -37.68 -8.64 -2.53
N LEU A 733 -37.52 -8.84 -1.23
CA LEU A 733 -37.36 -7.77 -0.26
C LEU A 733 -35.87 -7.61 0.06
N LEU A 734 -35.43 -6.36 0.24
CA LEU A 734 -34.15 -6.07 0.86
C LEU A 734 -34.38 -5.85 2.35
N VAL A 735 -33.60 -6.56 3.17
CA VAL A 735 -33.72 -6.51 4.63
C VAL A 735 -32.37 -6.12 5.22
N THR A 736 -32.37 -5.18 6.16
CA THR A 736 -31.19 -4.85 6.97
C THR A 736 -31.44 -5.17 8.42
N ALA A 737 -30.45 -5.77 9.07
CA ALA A 737 -30.44 -6.03 10.50
C ALA A 737 -29.19 -5.38 11.11
N ASP A 738 -29.37 -4.34 11.92
CA ASP A 738 -28.29 -3.51 12.47
C ASP A 738 -28.22 -3.66 13.99
N TYR A 739 -27.03 -3.93 14.54
CA TYR A 739 -26.89 -4.00 15.99
C TYR A 739 -26.93 -2.59 16.61
N SER A 740 -27.94 -2.35 17.44
CA SER A 740 -28.11 -1.06 18.09
C SER A 740 -27.09 -0.86 19.21
N GLN A 741 -26.10 0.00 18.96
CA GLN A 741 -25.11 0.47 19.93
C GLN A 741 -24.24 -0.65 20.51
N ILE A 742 -23.89 -1.66 19.70
CA ILE A 742 -23.14 -2.85 20.13
C ILE A 742 -21.84 -2.52 20.87
N GLU A 743 -21.04 -1.56 20.39
CA GLU A 743 -19.80 -1.16 21.06
C GLU A 743 -20.03 -0.65 22.50
N LEU A 744 -21.11 0.10 22.72
CA LEU A 744 -21.44 0.64 24.05
C LEU A 744 -22.02 -0.43 24.97
N ARG A 745 -22.74 -1.42 24.42
CA ARG A 745 -23.18 -2.61 25.16
C ARG A 745 -22.00 -3.48 25.59
N ILE A 746 -21.04 -3.70 24.69
CA ILE A 746 -19.79 -4.41 25.00
C ILE A 746 -18.99 -3.66 26.08
N LEU A 747 -18.88 -2.34 25.98
CA LEU A 747 -18.24 -1.55 27.03
C LEU A 747 -18.95 -1.71 28.38
N ALA A 748 -20.28 -1.66 28.42
CA ALA A 748 -21.05 -1.87 29.64
C ALA A 748 -20.83 -3.28 30.22
N HIS A 749 -20.76 -4.31 29.36
CA HIS A 749 -20.45 -5.68 29.76
C HIS A 749 -19.05 -5.80 30.37
N PHE A 750 -18.01 -5.26 29.73
CA PHE A 750 -16.64 -5.38 30.21
C PHE A 750 -16.34 -4.53 31.44
N SER A 751 -16.91 -3.33 31.52
CA SER A 751 -16.73 -2.44 32.68
C SER A 751 -17.59 -2.85 33.87
N GLY A 752 -18.71 -3.54 33.65
CA GLY A 752 -19.69 -3.84 34.70
C GLY A 752 -20.21 -2.57 35.40
N GLU A 753 -20.27 -1.45 34.66
CA GLU A 753 -20.72 -0.14 35.15
C GLU A 753 -22.22 -0.19 35.48
N PRO A 754 -22.63 -0.14 36.78
CA PRO A 754 -24.00 -0.40 37.18
C PRO A 754 -25.04 0.46 36.47
N VAL A 755 -24.74 1.75 36.26
CA VAL A 755 -25.68 2.69 35.63
C VAL A 755 -25.94 2.30 34.16
N LEU A 756 -24.89 1.91 33.42
CA LEU A 756 -25.02 1.48 32.03
C LEU A 756 -25.73 0.12 31.93
N VAL A 757 -25.37 -0.82 32.81
CA VAL A 757 -25.98 -2.15 32.87
C VAL A 757 -27.47 -2.04 33.17
N GLU A 758 -27.86 -1.28 34.20
CA GLU A 758 -29.26 -1.04 34.55
C GLU A 758 -30.02 -0.36 33.41
N ALA A 759 -29.41 0.63 32.76
CA ALA A 759 -30.05 1.34 31.65
C ALA A 759 -30.39 0.38 30.50
N TYR A 760 -29.47 -0.49 30.10
CA TYR A 760 -29.72 -1.48 29.05
C TYR A 760 -30.73 -2.57 29.46
N GLN A 761 -30.64 -3.07 30.70
CA GLN A 761 -31.59 -4.08 31.20
C GLN A 761 -33.02 -3.55 31.25
N ASN A 762 -33.19 -2.28 31.61
CA ASN A 762 -34.48 -1.60 31.64
C ASN A 762 -34.87 -0.97 30.30
N LYS A 763 -34.16 -1.27 29.19
CA LYS A 763 -34.40 -0.72 27.84
C LYS A 763 -34.50 0.81 27.79
N ARG A 764 -33.75 1.50 28.66
CA ARG A 764 -33.65 2.97 28.69
C ARG A 764 -32.66 3.43 27.61
N ASP A 765 -32.91 4.60 27.03
CA ASP A 765 -31.97 5.23 26.10
C ASP A 765 -30.72 5.74 26.82
N VAL A 766 -29.59 5.07 26.60
CA VAL A 766 -28.32 5.35 27.29
C VAL A 766 -27.78 6.74 26.97
N HIS A 767 -28.04 7.29 25.79
CA HIS A 767 -27.64 8.66 25.48
C HIS A 767 -28.42 9.67 26.33
N THR A 768 -29.70 9.39 26.55
CA THR A 768 -30.54 10.18 27.44
C THR A 768 -30.09 10.07 28.88
N VAL A 769 -29.83 8.85 29.37
CA VAL A 769 -29.30 8.62 30.73
C VAL A 769 -27.98 9.37 30.95
N THR A 770 -27.02 9.25 30.02
CA THR A 770 -25.76 9.99 30.09
C THR A 770 -26.01 11.51 30.11
N ALA A 771 -26.87 12.03 29.24
CA ALA A 771 -27.16 13.46 29.22
C ALA A 771 -27.79 13.95 30.55
N LYS A 772 -28.75 13.21 31.12
CA LYS A 772 -29.33 13.54 32.43
C LYS A 772 -28.25 13.65 33.52
N LEU A 773 -27.29 12.73 33.52
CA LEU A 773 -26.18 12.72 34.48
C LEU A 773 -25.20 13.87 34.27
N LEU A 774 -24.90 14.22 33.03
CA LEU A 774 -23.96 15.31 32.71
C LEU A 774 -24.54 16.69 33.00
N PHE A 775 -25.80 16.90 32.64
CA PHE A 775 -26.51 18.16 32.83
C PHE A 775 -27.18 18.28 34.20
N GLU A 776 -27.29 17.18 34.95
CA GLU A 776 -27.96 17.09 36.25
C GLU A 776 -29.42 17.55 36.15
N LYS A 777 -30.12 17.04 35.13
CA LYS A 777 -31.52 17.36 34.81
C LYS A 777 -32.32 16.09 34.56
N GLU A 778 -33.59 16.10 34.97
CA GLU A 778 -34.51 15.00 34.64
C GLU A 778 -35.06 15.08 33.22
N GLU A 779 -35.33 16.28 32.72
CA GLU A 779 -35.75 16.49 31.34
C GLU A 779 -34.56 17.00 30.52
N ILE A 780 -34.32 16.35 29.38
CA ILE A 780 -33.27 16.74 28.46
C ILE A 780 -33.87 17.09 27.10
N THR A 781 -33.27 18.08 26.46
CA THR A 781 -33.57 18.45 25.08
C THR A 781 -32.91 17.48 24.10
N ALA A 782 -33.36 17.50 22.83
CA ALA A 782 -32.75 16.70 21.76
C ALA A 782 -31.25 17.04 21.56
N GLU A 783 -30.87 18.31 21.77
CA GLU A 783 -29.49 18.76 21.67
C GLU A 783 -28.64 18.25 22.86
N GLU A 784 -29.17 18.28 24.08
CA GLU A 784 -28.49 17.70 25.25
C GLU A 784 -28.32 16.17 25.09
N ARG A 785 -29.34 15.48 24.56
CA ARG A 785 -29.24 14.06 24.18
C ARG A 785 -28.15 13.83 23.14
N ARG A 786 -28.05 14.68 22.12
CA ARG A 786 -26.98 14.62 21.10
C ARG A 786 -25.61 14.71 21.74
N LEU A 787 -25.43 15.61 22.72
CA LEU A 787 -24.18 15.73 23.47
C LEU A 787 -23.86 14.48 24.30
N GLY A 788 -24.88 13.88 24.94
CA GLY A 788 -24.77 12.57 25.59
C GLY A 788 -24.36 11.44 24.63
N LYS A 789 -24.77 11.52 23.36
CA LYS A 789 -24.28 10.61 22.31
C LYS A 789 -22.81 10.87 21.95
N VAL A 790 -22.44 12.12 21.71
CA VAL A 790 -21.06 12.51 21.33
C VAL A 790 -20.06 12.07 22.40
N ILE A 791 -20.37 12.23 23.69
CA ILE A 791 -19.47 11.85 24.77
C ILE A 791 -19.36 10.33 24.95
N ASN A 792 -20.48 9.57 24.87
CA ASN A 792 -20.45 8.10 24.97
C ASN A 792 -19.51 7.50 23.91
N PHE A 793 -19.67 7.91 22.64
CA PHE A 793 -18.79 7.45 21.57
C PHE A 793 -17.38 8.05 21.72
N GLY A 794 -17.26 9.33 22.09
CA GLY A 794 -15.97 9.97 22.29
C GLY A 794 -15.09 9.24 23.30
N VAL A 795 -15.65 8.83 24.43
CA VAL A 795 -14.91 8.09 25.46
C VAL A 795 -14.48 6.70 24.99
N ILE A 796 -15.36 5.97 24.29
CA ILE A 796 -14.99 4.69 23.64
C ILE A 796 -13.78 4.85 22.73
N TYR A 797 -13.62 6.00 22.06
CA TYR A 797 -12.50 6.26 21.16
C TYR A 797 -11.32 7.01 21.78
N GLY A 798 -11.29 7.18 23.12
CA GLY A 798 -10.21 7.87 23.82
C GLY A 798 -10.12 9.37 23.47
N MET A 799 -11.27 10.01 23.24
CA MET A 799 -11.36 11.44 22.95
C MET A 799 -10.99 12.28 24.17
N GLY A 800 -10.02 13.19 24.01
CA GLY A 800 -9.68 14.17 25.04
C GLY A 800 -10.63 15.38 25.07
N ALA A 801 -10.58 16.15 26.16
CA ALA A 801 -11.47 17.31 26.42
C ALA A 801 -11.51 18.34 25.30
N GLN A 802 -10.38 18.64 24.67
CA GLN A 802 -10.32 19.60 23.56
C GLN A 802 -11.08 19.10 22.32
N ARG A 803 -10.95 17.81 22.00
CA ARG A 803 -11.64 17.22 20.85
C ARG A 803 -13.14 17.13 21.11
N PHE A 804 -13.52 16.73 22.32
CA PHE A 804 -14.92 16.73 22.74
C PHE A 804 -15.54 18.12 22.67
N ALA A 805 -14.88 19.14 23.22
CA ALA A 805 -15.37 20.53 23.18
C ALA A 805 -15.67 20.99 21.74
N ARG A 806 -14.77 20.66 20.80
CA ARG A 806 -14.95 20.97 19.38
C ARG A 806 -16.13 20.25 18.75
N GLU A 807 -16.27 18.94 18.98
CA GLU A 807 -17.38 18.14 18.41
C GLU A 807 -18.73 18.47 19.07
N ALA A 808 -18.72 18.86 20.34
CA ALA A 808 -19.88 19.30 21.09
C ALA A 808 -20.27 20.76 20.80
N GLY A 809 -19.40 21.57 20.18
CA GLY A 809 -19.63 23.00 19.97
C GLY A 809 -19.63 23.82 21.27
N VAL A 810 -18.89 23.38 22.29
CA VAL A 810 -18.80 24.05 23.60
C VAL A 810 -17.39 24.59 23.88
N SER A 811 -17.23 25.44 24.89
CA SER A 811 -15.91 25.95 25.30
C SER A 811 -15.01 24.81 25.81
N ALA A 812 -13.69 24.97 25.67
CA ALA A 812 -12.73 23.98 26.16
C ALA A 812 -12.85 23.71 27.67
N ALA A 813 -13.14 24.75 28.46
CA ALA A 813 -13.39 24.63 29.90
C ALA A 813 -14.64 23.78 30.17
N ARG A 814 -15.74 24.02 29.45
CA ARG A 814 -16.97 23.26 29.59
C ARG A 814 -16.82 21.82 29.11
N GLY A 815 -16.06 21.59 28.05
CA GLY A 815 -15.73 20.25 27.56
C GLY A 815 -14.91 19.44 28.59
N LYS A 816 -13.97 20.08 29.28
CA LYS A 816 -13.22 19.47 30.38
C LYS A 816 -14.14 19.08 31.54
N GLU A 817 -14.99 20.00 31.97
CA GLU A 817 -15.98 19.76 33.02
C GLU A 817 -16.90 18.57 32.69
N PHE A 818 -17.38 18.45 31.44
CA PHE A 818 -18.21 17.33 31.03
C PHE A 818 -17.47 15.99 31.06
N ILE A 819 -16.20 15.94 30.67
CA ILE A 819 -15.40 14.71 30.76
C ILE A 819 -15.13 14.32 32.22
N GLU A 820 -14.82 15.30 33.08
CA GLU A 820 -14.62 15.06 34.52
C GLU A 820 -15.89 14.50 35.17
N ARG A 821 -17.05 15.14 34.92
CA ARG A 821 -18.35 14.60 35.36
C ARG A 821 -18.62 13.21 34.82
N TYR A 822 -18.33 12.97 33.53
CA TYR A 822 -18.51 11.64 32.94
C TYR A 822 -17.64 10.58 33.66
N ARG A 823 -16.39 10.93 34.00
CA ARG A 823 -15.47 10.07 34.77
C ARG A 823 -16.00 9.79 36.19
N GLU A 824 -16.53 10.79 36.85
CA GLU A 824 -17.13 10.64 38.19
C GLU A 824 -18.40 9.77 38.17
N ARG A 825 -19.22 9.88 37.12
CA ARG A 825 -20.49 9.15 37.01
C ARG A 825 -20.33 7.73 36.46
N TYR A 826 -19.27 7.45 35.70
CA TYR A 826 -18.95 6.14 35.14
C TYR A 826 -17.52 5.69 35.49
N PRO A 827 -17.18 5.57 36.78
CA PRO A 827 -15.80 5.30 37.20
C PRO A 827 -15.27 3.96 36.68
N LYS A 828 -16.11 2.92 36.62
CA LYS A 828 -15.67 1.59 36.18
C LYS A 828 -15.32 1.53 34.69
N VAL A 829 -15.89 2.43 33.89
CA VAL A 829 -15.53 2.57 32.47
C VAL A 829 -14.07 2.99 32.33
N PHE A 830 -13.63 3.99 33.12
CA PHE A 830 -12.24 4.46 33.05
C PHE A 830 -11.28 3.45 33.65
N GLU A 831 -11.65 2.82 34.78
CA GLU A 831 -10.88 1.73 35.37
C GLU A 831 -10.63 0.62 34.34
N TYR A 832 -11.67 0.21 33.60
CA TYR A 832 -11.55 -0.78 32.54
C TYR A 832 -10.59 -0.34 31.43
N LEU A 833 -10.75 0.88 30.89
CA LEU A 833 -9.91 1.40 29.81
C LEU A 833 -8.43 1.54 30.23
N GLU A 834 -8.18 1.99 31.46
CA GLU A 834 -6.84 2.07 32.04
C GLU A 834 -6.25 0.68 32.26
N THR A 835 -7.05 -0.26 32.76
CA THR A 835 -6.64 -1.67 32.91
C THR A 835 -6.26 -2.31 31.58
N ARG A 836 -6.98 -2.01 30.49
CA ARG A 836 -6.62 -2.52 29.16
C ARG A 836 -5.27 -1.97 28.67
N LYS A 837 -4.99 -0.69 28.91
CA LYS A 837 -3.67 -0.10 28.62
C LYS A 837 -2.56 -0.78 29.41
N LYS A 838 -2.78 -1.00 30.72
CA LYS A 838 -1.83 -1.71 31.60
C LYS A 838 -1.57 -3.14 31.12
N ASN A 839 -2.62 -3.87 30.72
CA ASN A 839 -2.47 -5.21 30.15
C ASN A 839 -1.68 -5.20 28.83
N ALA A 840 -1.89 -4.22 27.96
CA ALA A 840 -1.12 -4.11 26.73
C ALA A 840 0.38 -3.93 27.00
N ILE A 841 0.74 -3.13 28.01
CA ILE A 841 2.13 -2.93 28.43
C ILE A 841 2.70 -4.20 29.06
N ALA A 842 2.01 -4.75 30.06
CA ALA A 842 2.46 -5.91 30.83
C ALA A 842 2.58 -7.17 29.96
N ARG A 843 1.57 -7.48 29.14
CA ARG A 843 1.50 -8.74 28.38
C ARG A 843 1.97 -8.61 26.94
N GLY A 844 1.99 -7.38 26.40
CA GLY A 844 2.24 -7.13 24.98
C GLY A 844 1.01 -7.32 24.08
N TYR A 845 -0.18 -7.59 24.65
CA TYR A 845 -1.42 -7.73 23.89
C TYR A 845 -2.67 -7.45 24.73
N VAL A 846 -3.81 -7.28 24.05
CA VAL A 846 -5.15 -7.26 24.64
C VAL A 846 -6.05 -8.27 23.94
N GLU A 847 -7.10 -8.72 24.62
CA GLU A 847 -8.01 -9.77 24.16
C GLU A 847 -9.46 -9.29 24.02
N THR A 848 -10.19 -9.86 23.06
CA THR A 848 -11.65 -9.70 22.90
C THR A 848 -12.43 -10.68 23.78
N ILE A 849 -13.76 -10.64 23.71
CA ILE A 849 -14.65 -11.55 24.44
C ILE A 849 -14.44 -13.04 24.10
N LEU A 850 -13.95 -13.33 22.89
CA LEU A 850 -13.62 -14.70 22.45
C LEU A 850 -12.13 -15.02 22.54
N GLY A 851 -11.32 -14.13 23.12
CA GLY A 851 -9.89 -14.33 23.27
C GLY A 851 -9.04 -13.95 22.06
N ARG A 852 -9.60 -13.29 21.03
CA ARG A 852 -8.80 -12.77 19.91
C ARG A 852 -7.76 -11.78 20.44
N ARG A 853 -6.49 -11.99 20.09
CA ARG A 853 -5.40 -11.13 20.53
C ARG A 853 -5.12 -10.01 19.52
N ARG A 854 -4.79 -8.83 20.05
CA ARG A 854 -4.11 -7.78 19.30
C ARG A 854 -2.81 -7.44 20.02
N TYR A 855 -1.69 -7.58 19.33
CA TYR A 855 -0.36 -7.34 19.87
C TYR A 855 0.05 -5.87 19.77
N PHE A 856 0.86 -5.44 20.73
CA PHE A 856 1.41 -4.09 20.82
C PHE A 856 2.90 -4.15 21.13
N ASN A 857 3.70 -3.50 20.28
CA ASN A 857 5.11 -3.30 20.50
C ASN A 857 5.32 -1.80 20.73
N PHE A 858 5.71 -1.43 21.95
CA PHE A 858 5.96 -0.03 22.32
C PHE A 858 7.41 0.34 22.02
N GLY A 859 7.66 1.57 21.55
CA GLY A 859 8.99 2.06 21.19
C GLY A 859 9.77 2.62 22.39
N SER A 860 9.08 3.22 23.36
CA SER A 860 9.74 3.83 24.53
C SER A 860 10.34 2.77 25.46
N GLU A 861 11.65 2.86 25.74
CA GLU A 861 12.35 1.96 26.68
C GLU A 861 11.66 1.90 28.06
N SER A 862 11.12 3.02 28.55
CA SER A 862 10.41 3.10 29.82
C SER A 862 9.18 2.21 29.87
N ILE A 863 8.51 1.98 28.73
CA ILE A 863 7.34 1.11 28.61
C ILE A 863 7.79 -0.32 28.34
N GLN A 864 8.80 -0.54 27.50
CA GLN A 864 9.33 -1.87 27.19
C GLN A 864 9.80 -2.63 28.43
N ARG A 865 10.46 -1.93 29.38
CA ARG A 865 10.93 -2.53 30.65
C ARG A 865 9.82 -3.02 31.57
N LEU A 866 8.59 -2.58 31.36
CA LEU A 866 7.42 -3.01 32.12
C LEU A 866 6.77 -4.28 31.55
N ARG A 867 7.27 -4.80 30.41
CA ARG A 867 6.78 -6.07 29.87
C ARG A 867 7.10 -7.20 30.85
N GLY A 868 6.09 -8.00 31.19
CA GLY A 868 6.16 -9.06 32.19
C GLY A 868 5.83 -8.62 33.62
N SER A 869 5.61 -7.32 33.88
CA SER A 869 5.15 -6.85 35.20
C SER A 869 3.68 -7.20 35.45
N THR A 870 3.22 -7.06 36.69
CA THR A 870 1.77 -7.13 36.95
C THR A 870 1.10 -5.84 36.45
N PRO A 871 -0.11 -5.91 35.84
CA PRO A 871 -0.81 -4.70 35.40
C PRO A 871 -1.06 -3.70 36.53
N GLU A 872 -1.27 -4.17 37.77
CA GLU A 872 -1.60 -3.34 38.93
C GLU A 872 -0.44 -2.42 39.35
N GLU A 873 0.81 -2.86 39.14
CA GLU A 873 2.03 -2.09 39.44
C GLU A 873 2.31 -0.96 38.44
N ILE A 874 1.63 -0.95 37.29
CA ILE A 874 1.86 0.05 36.24
C ILE A 874 1.07 1.32 36.56
N ASP A 875 1.79 2.40 36.80
CA ASP A 875 1.23 3.75 36.92
C ASP A 875 1.29 4.46 35.56
N LEU A 876 0.12 4.70 34.96
CA LEU A 876 0.01 5.34 33.64
C LEU A 876 0.32 6.84 33.68
N ASP A 877 0.13 7.51 34.81
CA ASP A 877 0.32 8.97 34.92
C ASP A 877 1.80 9.34 34.98
N HIS A 878 2.63 8.41 35.44
CA HIS A 878 4.08 8.55 35.50
C HIS A 878 4.78 8.16 34.18
N LEU A 879 4.05 7.58 33.23
CA LEU A 879 4.59 7.27 31.90
C LEU A 879 4.66 8.52 31.03
N LYS A 880 5.77 8.63 30.29
CA LYS A 880 5.95 9.63 29.24
C LYS A 880 6.01 8.94 27.88
N PRO A 881 4.88 8.43 27.36
CA PRO A 881 4.85 7.79 26.05
C PRO A 881 5.21 8.82 24.98
N ASN A 882 5.99 8.38 23.98
CA ASN A 882 6.11 9.13 22.74
C ASN A 882 4.72 9.19 22.04
N ARG A 883 4.64 9.93 20.92
CA ARG A 883 3.36 10.09 20.21
C ARG A 883 2.78 8.75 19.74
N GLU A 884 3.61 7.85 19.24
CA GLU A 884 3.21 6.55 18.69
C GLU A 884 2.71 5.62 19.79
N ASP A 885 3.42 5.54 20.92
CA ASP A 885 3.01 4.79 22.10
C ASP A 885 1.69 5.31 22.66
N ALA A 886 1.47 6.63 22.66
CA ALA A 886 0.20 7.22 23.08
C ALA A 886 -0.96 6.89 22.11
N GLU A 887 -0.66 6.70 20.82
CA GLU A 887 -1.63 6.19 19.83
C GLU A 887 -1.91 4.70 20.06
N SER A 888 -0.86 3.89 20.29
CA SER A 888 -0.97 2.46 20.62
C SER A 888 -1.74 2.19 21.92
N LEU A 889 -1.51 2.97 22.98
CA LEU A 889 -2.27 2.84 24.24
C LEU A 889 -3.75 3.18 24.06
N ARG A 890 -4.08 4.15 23.20
CA ARG A 890 -5.48 4.43 22.84
C ARG A 890 -6.07 3.26 22.05
N ALA A 891 -5.33 2.71 21.10
CA ALA A 891 -5.76 1.55 20.34
C ALA A 891 -5.96 0.30 21.23
N ALA A 892 -5.11 0.10 22.23
CA ALA A 892 -5.21 -0.99 23.21
C ALA A 892 -6.49 -0.91 24.06
N ALA A 893 -6.91 0.28 24.45
CA ALA A 893 -8.16 0.47 25.18
C ALA A 893 -9.40 0.13 24.33
N ASN A 894 -9.36 0.45 23.03
CA ASN A 894 -10.52 0.35 22.14
C ASN A 894 -10.62 -1.02 21.43
N ALA A 895 -9.48 -1.67 21.18
CA ALA A 895 -9.41 -2.90 20.40
C ALA A 895 -10.29 -4.04 20.96
N PRO A 896 -10.33 -4.30 22.29
CA PRO A 896 -11.25 -5.31 22.84
C PRO A 896 -12.71 -5.03 22.52
N ILE A 897 -13.13 -3.77 22.52
CA ILE A 897 -14.53 -3.37 22.26
C ILE A 897 -14.86 -3.60 20.78
N GLN A 898 -14.02 -3.06 19.89
CA GLN A 898 -14.23 -3.15 18.44
C GLN A 898 -14.10 -4.57 17.91
N GLY A 899 -13.11 -5.32 18.41
CA GLY A 899 -12.87 -6.70 18.03
C GLY A 899 -13.99 -7.62 18.53
N SER A 900 -14.49 -7.40 19.76
CA SER A 900 -15.64 -8.17 20.26
C SER A 900 -16.91 -7.90 19.45
N SER A 901 -17.12 -6.67 18.94
CA SER A 901 -18.24 -6.40 18.02
C SER A 901 -18.12 -7.26 16.76
N SER A 902 -16.91 -7.31 16.17
CA SER A 902 -16.63 -8.14 15.00
C SER A 902 -16.89 -9.62 15.29
N ASP A 903 -16.36 -10.13 16.41
CA ASP A 903 -16.52 -11.52 16.81
C ASP A 903 -18.00 -11.91 16.96
N ILE A 904 -18.83 -11.05 17.56
CA ILE A 904 -20.28 -11.25 17.71
C ILE A 904 -20.97 -11.30 16.34
N ILE A 905 -20.64 -10.36 15.45
CA ILE A 905 -21.20 -10.32 14.09
C ILE A 905 -20.81 -11.58 13.31
N LYS A 906 -19.55 -12.01 13.37
CA LYS A 906 -19.06 -13.22 12.68
C LYS A 906 -19.79 -14.48 13.17
N ILE A 907 -19.97 -14.64 14.49
CA ILE A 907 -20.78 -15.76 15.03
C ILE A 907 -22.20 -15.70 14.51
N ALA A 908 -22.82 -14.52 14.50
CA ALA A 908 -24.18 -14.36 13.98
C ALA A 908 -24.25 -14.76 12.51
N MET A 909 -23.30 -14.33 11.68
CA MET A 909 -23.21 -14.71 10.26
C MET A 909 -23.12 -16.23 10.08
N VAL A 910 -22.27 -16.91 10.85
CA VAL A 910 -22.12 -18.38 10.80
C VAL A 910 -23.42 -19.09 11.20
N LYS A 911 -24.07 -18.66 12.29
CA LYS A 911 -25.34 -19.25 12.74
C LYS A 911 -26.48 -18.99 11.75
N LEU A 912 -26.56 -17.77 11.22
CA LEU A 912 -27.55 -17.38 10.22
C LEU A 912 -27.37 -18.16 8.92
N HIS A 913 -26.12 -18.37 8.50
CA HIS A 913 -25.81 -19.16 7.31
C HIS A 913 -26.39 -20.57 7.40
N GLN A 914 -26.28 -21.22 8.57
CA GLN A 914 -26.87 -22.53 8.82
C GLN A 914 -28.40 -22.51 8.74
N ILE A 915 -29.05 -21.48 9.29
CA ILE A 915 -30.51 -21.30 9.23
C ILE A 915 -30.95 -21.13 7.77
N LEU A 916 -30.27 -20.26 7.02
CA LEU A 916 -30.60 -19.89 5.65
C LEU A 916 -30.43 -21.04 4.64
N GLN A 917 -29.72 -22.13 4.99
CA GLN A 917 -29.59 -23.30 4.11
C GLN A 917 -30.94 -23.92 3.71
N SER A 918 -31.98 -23.75 4.54
CA SER A 918 -33.33 -24.27 4.27
C SER A 918 -34.23 -23.29 3.50
N TYR A 919 -33.72 -22.11 3.14
CA TYR A 919 -34.46 -21.00 2.56
C TYR A 919 -33.85 -20.54 1.24
N GLN A 920 -34.60 -19.76 0.48
CA GLN A 920 -34.06 -19.06 -0.70
C GLN A 920 -33.38 -17.74 -0.32
N ALA A 921 -33.73 -17.15 0.83
CA ALA A 921 -33.08 -15.97 1.38
C ALA A 921 -31.55 -16.06 1.38
N ARG A 922 -30.88 -14.94 1.11
CA ARG A 922 -29.41 -14.83 1.02
C ARG A 922 -28.89 -13.68 1.87
N LEU A 923 -27.80 -13.93 2.58
CA LEU A 923 -26.96 -12.88 3.17
C LEU A 923 -26.07 -12.30 2.06
N LEU A 924 -26.13 -10.98 1.85
CA LEU A 924 -25.44 -10.31 0.75
C LEU A 924 -24.23 -9.50 1.20
N LEU A 925 -24.41 -8.65 2.22
CA LEU A 925 -23.38 -7.72 2.68
C LEU A 925 -23.26 -7.68 4.19
N GLN A 926 -22.05 -7.34 4.63
CA GLN A 926 -21.73 -6.96 6.00
C GLN A 926 -21.14 -5.54 5.96
N VAL A 927 -21.80 -4.57 6.59
CA VAL A 927 -21.40 -3.15 6.57
C VAL A 927 -21.45 -2.60 7.99
N HIS A 928 -20.28 -2.31 8.55
CA HIS A 928 -20.13 -1.88 9.95
C HIS A 928 -20.70 -2.89 10.95
N ASP A 929 -21.87 -2.63 11.54
CA ASP A 929 -22.56 -3.52 12.47
C ASP A 929 -23.91 -4.04 11.86
N GLU A 930 -24.12 -3.80 10.56
CA GLU A 930 -25.31 -4.16 9.79
C GLU A 930 -25.06 -5.37 8.88
N LEU A 931 -26.03 -6.28 8.85
CA LEU A 931 -26.15 -7.37 7.89
C LEU A 931 -27.28 -7.07 6.90
N VAL A 932 -27.00 -7.25 5.60
CA VAL A 932 -27.95 -6.99 4.51
C VAL A 932 -28.32 -8.31 3.83
N PHE A 933 -29.62 -8.56 3.70
CA PHE A 933 -30.19 -9.76 3.10
C PHE A 933 -31.07 -9.40 1.92
N GLU A 934 -31.21 -10.33 0.97
CA GLU A 934 -32.35 -10.38 0.07
C GLU A 934 -33.21 -11.60 0.42
N ILE A 935 -34.52 -11.40 0.55
CA ILE A 935 -35.45 -12.40 1.09
C ILE A 935 -36.70 -12.43 0.21
N PRO A 936 -37.18 -13.59 -0.26
CA PRO A 936 -38.49 -13.70 -0.91
C PRO A 936 -39.59 -13.20 0.03
N GLN A 937 -40.61 -12.54 -0.51
CA GLN A 937 -41.65 -11.92 0.31
C GLN A 937 -42.37 -12.94 1.22
N GLU A 938 -42.54 -14.16 0.74
CA GLU A 938 -43.17 -15.28 1.44
C GLU A 938 -42.34 -15.83 2.63
N GLU A 939 -41.02 -15.68 2.63
CA GLU A 939 -40.14 -16.20 3.69
C GLU A 939 -39.95 -15.18 4.84
N TRP A 940 -40.34 -13.92 4.64
CA TRP A 940 -40.02 -12.83 5.57
C TRP A 940 -40.66 -13.00 6.96
N GLU A 941 -41.95 -13.34 7.03
CA GLU A 941 -42.67 -13.46 8.30
C GLU A 941 -42.06 -14.54 9.21
N GLU A 942 -41.54 -15.62 8.61
CA GLU A 942 -40.88 -16.71 9.32
C GLU A 942 -39.41 -16.40 9.67
N LEU A 943 -38.67 -15.75 8.77
CA LEU A 943 -37.24 -15.46 8.96
C LEU A 943 -36.99 -14.28 9.89
N GLN A 944 -37.86 -13.27 9.92
CA GLN A 944 -37.67 -12.08 10.77
C GLN A 944 -37.34 -12.42 12.23
N PRO A 945 -38.16 -13.20 12.97
CA PRO A 945 -37.86 -13.54 14.37
C PRO A 945 -36.61 -14.41 14.51
N GLN A 946 -36.32 -15.29 13.54
CA GLN A 946 -35.13 -16.13 13.55
C GLN A 946 -33.84 -15.31 13.40
N ILE A 947 -33.85 -14.33 12.49
CA ILE A 947 -32.69 -13.45 12.27
C ILE A 947 -32.42 -12.62 13.52
N SER A 948 -33.44 -11.92 14.04
CA SER A 948 -33.32 -11.09 15.24
C SER A 948 -32.84 -11.92 16.44
N SER A 949 -33.49 -13.05 16.73
CA SER A 949 -33.12 -13.90 17.86
C SER A 949 -31.70 -14.47 17.73
N THR A 950 -31.28 -14.86 16.53
CA THR A 950 -29.94 -15.44 16.30
C THR A 950 -28.85 -14.41 16.52
N MET A 951 -29.05 -13.19 16.03
CA MET A 951 -28.11 -12.09 16.23
C MET A 951 -28.08 -11.65 17.71
N GLU A 952 -29.24 -11.46 18.35
CA GLU A 952 -29.31 -11.04 19.75
C GLU A 952 -28.75 -12.08 20.74
N SER A 953 -28.76 -13.35 20.37
CA SER A 953 -28.21 -14.47 21.17
C SER A 953 -26.87 -15.01 20.64
N ALA A 954 -26.20 -14.27 19.73
CA ALA A 954 -24.94 -14.70 19.13
C ALA A 954 -23.89 -15.01 20.22
N VAL A 955 -23.78 -14.13 21.23
CA VAL A 955 -22.96 -14.29 22.43
C VAL A 955 -23.77 -13.85 23.66
N GLN A 956 -23.57 -14.53 24.79
CA GLN A 956 -24.21 -14.17 26.05
C GLN A 956 -23.45 -13.04 26.75
N LEU A 957 -24.10 -11.87 26.87
CA LEU A 957 -23.59 -10.71 27.60
C LEU A 957 -24.44 -10.45 28.86
N GLN A 958 -23.89 -9.68 29.81
CA GLN A 958 -24.64 -9.19 30.98
C GLN A 958 -25.73 -8.18 30.61
N VAL A 959 -25.56 -7.49 29.49
CA VAL A 959 -26.53 -6.57 28.90
C VAL A 959 -27.12 -7.22 27.65
N PRO A 960 -28.44 -7.11 27.40
CA PRO A 960 -29.02 -7.70 26.21
C PRO A 960 -28.43 -7.05 24.95
N LEU A 961 -28.13 -7.84 23.91
CA LEU A 961 -27.95 -7.30 22.56
C LEU A 961 -29.32 -6.92 21.99
N PHE A 962 -29.35 -6.00 21.04
CA PHE A 962 -30.59 -5.58 20.39
C PHE A 962 -30.32 -5.32 18.91
N VAL A 963 -31.22 -5.81 18.06
CA VAL A 963 -31.11 -5.70 16.61
C VAL A 963 -32.31 -4.96 16.05
N GLU A 964 -32.03 -3.90 15.30
CA GLU A 964 -33.03 -3.13 14.57
C GLU A 964 -33.14 -3.69 13.16
N MET A 965 -34.30 -4.23 12.81
CA MET A 965 -34.58 -4.78 11.49
C MET A 965 -35.50 -3.87 10.70
N HIS A 966 -35.14 -3.65 9.43
CA HIS A 966 -35.89 -2.82 8.50
C HIS A 966 -35.98 -3.53 7.15
N VAL A 967 -37.08 -3.31 6.44
CA VAL A 967 -37.40 -3.93 5.16
C VAL A 967 -37.82 -2.88 4.14
N GLY A 968 -37.43 -3.07 2.89
CA GLY A 968 -37.71 -2.12 1.81
C GLY A 968 -37.41 -2.70 0.44
N LYS A 969 -37.76 -1.95 -0.62
CA LYS A 969 -37.48 -2.35 -2.01
C LYS A 969 -36.05 -2.01 -2.45
N ASN A 970 -35.33 -1.25 -1.65
CA ASN A 970 -33.95 -0.86 -1.85
C ASN A 970 -33.32 -0.50 -0.51
N TRP A 971 -32.00 -0.38 -0.46
CA TRP A 971 -31.26 -0.15 0.79
C TRP A 971 -31.50 1.23 1.41
N MET A 972 -32.08 2.18 0.67
CA MET A 972 -32.51 3.44 1.25
C MET A 972 -33.77 3.28 2.08
N GLU A 973 -34.74 2.48 1.61
CA GLU A 973 -36.02 2.25 2.29
C GLU A 973 -35.89 1.42 3.58
N THR A 974 -34.76 0.74 3.76
CA THR A 974 -34.46 -0.01 4.99
C THR A 974 -33.82 0.87 6.09
N LYS A 975 -33.84 2.20 5.97
CA LYS A 975 -33.26 3.16 6.93
C LYS A 975 -34.26 4.27 7.25
#